data_AF-A0A0R1KDK8-F1
#
_entry.id   AF-A0A0R1KDK8-F1
#
_cell.length_a   1.000
_cell.length_b   1.000
_cell.length_c   1.000
_cell.angle_alpha   90.00
_cell.angle_beta   90.00
_cell.angle_gamma   90.00
#
_symmetry.space_group_name_H-M   'P 1'
#
loop_
_entity.id
_entity.type
_entity.pdbx_description
1 polymer ?
#
loop_
_entity_poly.entity_id
_entity_poly.type
_entity_poly.pdbx_seq_one_letter_code
_entity_poly.pdbx_strand_id
1 'polypeptide(L)'
;MTSTSNVVNADSTSLGASTPQTTATTSKDSGTTGTENTNGTTDAEGITNTAPTSTESTTDTDSSTSKIDDSTKQSSTTDWGNQLITEVQLQDSTGNPLTEFHQNDNMRAYWEFSTAKNGKNNVINKGDTMEVSVPKEIALSNNDSANVYQKGTSTILGTANLSKDNRTITVTFNDTAASLSKNSEVTGSFWVNVNWDVNNTTVGKDIDLDWTNQGSAQNNPGSTGTANIKPSVPDATEELYKYGGFIDKTIQWTVRINYAGDTIDNAVYKDFIGPNQTLLDDAEHPVKIYSATANHDTGEITADSNNLMAGKEITKTNDGFTVDLGTITHTVMIVYYTSVDNYDNLSNYYGNTGDLYSNKTEIQNVPVNISTNKLGSDAGAGSAITSITGHKIWSVPAGTVIPSQVTINLLDNNGTVVRHQNVSKDNDWFYEFNNLPKYDSNGTEIKYTVSEDAVKGFTGLPTGNHDITNILTPDTSTIKITKIWHDGNNKYNMRPNSIKVGLYGDSNNKQTKLANNQSNEATLTATDNNWSHTWTGFTNPTDIWYISELDPDQSSTNTPYIISKTQDALGNKYEKTITNTLATNFTVKKVWDDNNNTKKARPDSIKIQLYANDKTSGDPVTLDSTNGWTHSFSRLPKFDDNDKEITYTAKETSVPEGYSSTSSIKDSDTTHQTETITNTYKSTTPETTQVKVNKVWKDTNTKPTHDPITVHLLADDKDTGKTVKLSDSNTWSDSFTNLDKQANGKDITYTVKEDTPTGYDSAISKADGTNDFTITNTPTQTTPTTRSFTVKKVWADGKTNHDAVEVYLTKNGTKTGEPVPLNKDNNWSYTWNDLAINNDDKAIEYSAIEDPVPDGYVANIDTTNDGVQITNTAKPTTDEKTSLTVTKSWNDEDNKDKLQPSSVTVKLLANDKDTGKSITLNKGNNWTDTFKNLDKKDNDKDVTYSVKENDVSGYEASYKFTDSNHVTIINTHTPKSVTPSDNKRTFTVVKK
;
A
#
# COMPACT_ATOMS: atom_id res chain seq x y z
N MET A 1 25.93 82.26 -13.79
CA MET A 1 25.03 83.09 -12.96
C MET A 1 24.64 82.28 -11.72
N THR A 2 24.09 82.94 -10.70
CA THR A 2 23.59 82.40 -9.41
C THR A 2 22.39 81.44 -9.57
N SER A 3 21.91 80.61 -8.63
CA SER A 3 22.37 79.99 -7.33
C SER A 3 21.19 79.08 -6.81
N THR A 4 21.17 78.28 -5.71
CA THR A 4 22.07 77.82 -4.62
C THR A 4 21.42 76.65 -3.84
N SER A 5 22.20 75.70 -3.28
CA SER A 5 21.91 74.90 -2.05
C SER A 5 20.73 73.88 -2.00
N ASN A 6 20.72 72.78 -1.21
CA ASN A 6 21.72 72.13 -0.33
C ASN A 6 21.36 70.65 0.04
N VAL A 7 22.36 69.73 0.02
CA VAL A 7 22.75 68.76 1.09
C VAL A 7 21.85 67.54 1.52
N VAL A 8 22.22 66.33 1.03
CA VAL A 8 22.59 65.06 1.76
C VAL A 8 21.58 63.95 2.26
N ASN A 9 22.00 62.69 1.99
CA ASN A 9 21.77 61.34 2.61
C ASN A 9 20.52 60.42 2.43
N ALA A 10 20.80 59.25 1.81
CA ALA A 10 20.70 57.85 2.32
C ALA A 10 19.38 57.17 2.80
N ASP A 11 18.86 56.31 1.91
CA ASP A 11 18.74 54.82 2.04
C ASP A 11 17.64 54.10 2.89
N SER A 12 17.39 52.84 2.50
CA SER A 12 16.67 51.71 3.14
C SER A 12 15.11 51.58 3.05
N THR A 13 14.70 50.44 2.47
CA THR A 13 13.54 49.51 2.77
C THR A 13 12.11 49.99 3.07
N SER A 14 11.12 49.15 2.70
CA SER A 14 9.70 49.51 2.54
C SER A 14 8.71 49.04 3.64
N LEU A 15 7.79 49.94 4.01
CA LEU A 15 6.46 49.65 4.58
C LEU A 15 5.44 49.35 3.45
N GLY A 16 4.21 48.83 3.65
CA GLY A 16 3.52 48.42 4.88
C GLY A 16 2.17 49.15 5.10
N ALA A 17 1.03 48.50 4.82
CA ALA A 17 -0.37 48.94 5.11
C ALA A 17 -1.37 47.79 4.81
N SER A 18 -2.54 47.62 5.44
CA SER A 18 -3.17 48.29 6.60
C SER A 18 -4.24 47.39 7.26
N THR A 19 -4.53 47.59 8.56
CA THR A 19 -5.56 46.88 9.35
C THR A 19 -6.90 47.65 9.38
N PRO A 20 -7.95 47.20 10.12
CA PRO A 20 -8.09 47.68 11.53
C PRO A 20 -8.81 46.74 12.55
N GLN A 21 -8.35 46.79 13.82
CA GLN A 21 -9.12 46.83 15.11
C GLN A 21 -10.16 45.72 15.49
N THR A 22 -10.40 45.31 16.76
CA THR A 22 -9.79 45.38 18.13
C THR A 22 -10.51 44.30 19.00
N THR A 23 -10.26 43.96 20.28
CA THR A 23 -9.51 44.50 21.47
C THR A 23 -9.15 43.31 22.40
N ALA A 24 -8.07 43.32 23.20
CA ALA A 24 -7.99 43.60 24.66
C ALA A 24 -8.95 42.81 25.60
N THR A 25 -8.52 42.25 26.74
CA THR A 25 -7.55 42.79 27.74
C THR A 25 -6.40 41.85 28.19
N THR A 26 -5.44 42.41 28.94
CA THR A 26 -4.20 41.80 29.48
C THR A 26 -4.23 41.78 31.05
N SER A 27 -3.25 41.28 31.82
CA SER A 27 -1.91 41.89 32.04
C SER A 27 -1.03 41.20 33.11
N LYS A 28 0.24 40.90 32.74
CA LYS A 28 1.52 40.89 33.52
C LYS A 28 1.73 39.93 34.73
N ASP A 29 2.90 39.33 35.02
CA ASP A 29 4.35 39.46 34.62
C ASP A 29 5.30 40.14 35.67
N SER A 30 6.61 39.81 35.62
CA SER A 30 7.76 39.98 36.55
C SER A 30 8.07 38.71 37.37
N GLY A 31 9.31 38.20 37.56
CA GLY A 31 10.67 38.72 37.33
C GLY A 31 11.36 39.08 38.66
N THR A 32 12.67 38.85 38.95
CA THR A 32 13.81 38.27 38.19
C THR A 32 14.99 37.96 39.17
N THR A 33 16.02 37.20 38.75
CA THR A 33 17.39 37.06 39.37
C THR A 33 17.51 36.47 40.80
N GLY A 34 18.61 35.80 41.20
CA GLY A 34 19.80 35.32 40.46
C GLY A 34 21.01 35.01 41.40
N THR A 35 22.09 34.40 40.85
CA THR A 35 23.49 34.31 41.40
C THR A 35 23.72 33.51 42.71
N GLU A 36 24.86 32.84 42.98
CA GLU A 36 26.15 32.65 42.26
C GLU A 36 26.98 31.43 42.79
N ASN A 37 27.89 30.87 41.95
CA ASN A 37 29.27 30.35 42.23
C ASN A 37 29.57 29.35 43.40
N THR A 38 30.55 28.41 43.37
CA THR A 38 31.58 27.98 42.38
C THR A 38 32.25 26.63 42.75
N ASN A 39 32.77 25.91 41.74
CA ASN A 39 34.01 25.08 41.67
C ASN A 39 34.38 23.97 42.69
N GLY A 40 34.88 22.84 42.14
CA GLY A 40 35.88 21.93 42.73
C GLY A 40 35.45 20.45 42.73
N THR A 41 35.98 19.49 41.94
CA THR A 41 37.38 18.98 41.76
C THR A 41 38.02 18.51 43.08
N THR A 42 38.52 17.28 43.24
CA THR A 42 38.75 16.16 42.29
C THR A 42 38.96 14.84 43.06
N ASP A 43 38.89 13.70 42.35
CA ASP A 43 39.58 12.40 42.57
C ASP A 43 39.82 11.84 43.99
N ALA A 44 39.37 10.59 44.24
CA ALA A 44 40.27 9.45 44.46
C ALA A 44 39.55 8.09 44.65
N GLU A 45 40.25 7.04 44.22
CA GLU A 45 39.99 5.59 44.24
C GLU A 45 39.77 4.97 45.64
N GLY A 46 39.21 3.73 45.72
CA GLY A 46 39.70 2.79 46.76
C GLY A 46 38.85 1.63 47.33
N ILE A 47 38.61 0.57 46.55
CA ILE A 47 38.93 -0.85 46.94
C ILE A 47 38.24 -1.52 48.18
N THR A 48 37.21 -2.35 47.90
CA THR A 48 36.86 -3.66 48.57
C THR A 48 36.37 -3.65 50.05
N ASN A 49 35.82 -4.73 50.66
CA ASN A 49 35.68 -6.15 50.27
C ASN A 49 34.49 -6.90 50.93
N THR A 50 34.07 -8.04 50.35
CA THR A 50 33.36 -9.23 50.94
C THR A 50 32.29 -9.09 52.05
N ALA A 51 31.03 -9.43 51.71
CA ALA A 51 30.24 -10.65 52.06
C ALA A 51 30.49 -11.45 53.39
N PRO A 52 29.56 -12.33 53.90
CA PRO A 52 28.29 -12.81 53.31
C PRO A 52 27.06 -12.92 54.29
N THR A 53 25.93 -13.45 53.76
CA THR A 53 24.81 -14.26 54.37
C THR A 53 24.73 -14.50 55.90
N SER A 54 23.58 -14.64 56.57
CA SER A 54 22.49 -15.61 56.27
C SER A 54 21.23 -15.53 57.18
N THR A 55 20.14 -16.23 56.77
CA THR A 55 19.10 -16.93 57.58
C THR A 55 18.28 -16.25 58.71
N GLU A 56 16.99 -16.05 58.42
CA GLU A 56 15.82 -16.82 58.94
C GLU A 56 15.39 -16.84 60.44
N SER A 57 14.05 -16.76 60.63
CA SER A 57 13.22 -17.54 61.58
C SER A 57 12.81 -17.02 62.99
N THR A 58 11.52 -16.60 63.06
CA THR A 58 10.47 -16.97 64.06
C THR A 58 10.49 -16.55 65.56
N THR A 59 9.25 -16.31 66.05
CA THR A 59 8.72 -16.39 67.44
C THR A 59 9.32 -15.45 68.49
N ASP A 60 8.58 -14.49 69.07
CA ASP A 60 7.34 -14.59 69.89
C ASP A 60 7.60 -15.00 71.35
N THR A 61 7.37 -14.06 72.28
CA THR A 61 6.84 -14.36 73.62
C THR A 61 6.34 -13.10 74.34
N ASP A 62 5.08 -13.18 74.80
CA ASP A 62 4.37 -12.29 75.70
C ASP A 62 5.12 -11.97 77.02
N SER A 63 5.01 -10.73 77.54
CA SER A 63 4.26 -10.47 78.80
C SER A 63 4.54 -9.14 79.53
N SER A 64 3.54 -8.77 80.33
CA SER A 64 3.60 -8.01 81.59
C SER A 64 3.44 -6.47 81.58
N THR A 65 2.17 -6.09 81.81
CA THR A 65 1.71 -5.06 82.77
C THR A 65 1.97 -3.56 82.51
N SER A 66 0.87 -2.80 82.61
CA SER A 66 0.80 -1.36 82.41
C SER A 66 0.91 -0.54 83.69
N LYS A 67 1.37 0.72 83.55
CA LYS A 67 0.59 1.93 83.93
C LYS A 67 1.26 3.25 83.50
N ILE A 68 0.53 4.02 82.68
CA ILE A 68 0.11 5.44 82.87
C ILE A 68 1.22 6.42 83.35
N ASP A 69 1.55 7.53 82.69
CA ASP A 69 0.74 8.38 81.76
C ASP A 69 1.61 9.14 80.72
N ASP A 70 1.14 9.26 79.48
CA ASP A 70 0.79 10.53 78.79
C ASP A 70 0.29 10.20 77.34
N SER A 71 -0.43 11.14 76.72
CA SER A 71 -1.41 10.87 75.67
C SER A 71 -0.98 11.32 74.25
N THR A 72 -0.28 10.44 73.53
CA THR A 72 -0.25 10.49 72.05
C THR A 72 -1.07 9.33 71.49
N LYS A 73 -2.33 9.59 71.16
CA LYS A 73 -3.29 8.58 70.70
C LYS A 73 -3.04 8.21 69.23
N GLN A 74 -2.01 7.38 69.00
CA GLN A 74 -1.73 6.79 67.70
C GLN A 74 -2.97 6.06 67.18
N SER A 75 -3.47 6.44 66.01
CA SER A 75 -4.62 5.79 65.39
C SER A 75 -4.19 4.45 64.84
N SER A 76 -4.80 3.36 65.33
CA SER A 76 -4.66 2.04 64.73
C SER A 76 -5.34 2.03 63.37
N THR A 77 -4.55 1.99 62.31
CA THR A 77 -5.04 1.77 60.94
C THR A 77 -5.56 0.35 60.82
N THR A 78 -6.74 0.20 60.22
CA THR A 78 -7.38 -1.10 59.98
C THR A 78 -7.10 -1.54 58.55
N ASP A 79 -6.58 -2.75 58.39
CA ASP A 79 -6.62 -3.42 57.09
C ASP A 79 -7.96 -4.15 56.91
N TRP A 80 -8.65 -3.83 55.82
CA TRP A 80 -9.94 -4.39 55.47
C TRP A 80 -9.83 -5.60 54.52
N GLY A 81 -8.60 -5.92 54.05
CA GLY A 81 -8.37 -6.96 53.05
C GLY A 81 -9.20 -6.71 51.79
N ASN A 82 -9.75 -7.76 51.18
CA ASN A 82 -10.64 -7.63 50.02
C ASN A 82 -12.13 -7.39 50.38
N GLN A 83 -12.47 -7.18 51.65
CA GLN A 83 -13.83 -7.38 52.16
C GLN A 83 -14.86 -6.30 51.78
N LEU A 84 -14.41 -5.19 51.21
CA LEU A 84 -15.25 -4.06 50.78
C LEU A 84 -15.56 -4.09 49.27
N ILE A 85 -14.92 -4.99 48.51
CA ILE A 85 -15.07 -5.07 47.04
C ILE A 85 -16.46 -5.57 46.65
N THR A 86 -17.11 -4.86 45.73
CA THR A 86 -18.50 -5.10 45.29
C THR A 86 -18.63 -5.51 43.83
N GLU A 87 -17.68 -5.13 42.97
CA GLU A 87 -17.68 -5.44 41.53
C GLU A 87 -16.23 -5.47 41.02
N VAL A 88 -15.91 -6.40 40.11
CA VAL A 88 -14.58 -6.51 39.46
C VAL A 88 -14.76 -6.77 37.97
N GLN A 89 -14.17 -5.93 37.11
CA GLN A 89 -14.39 -5.98 35.66
C GLN A 89 -13.08 -5.94 34.89
N LEU A 90 -13.05 -6.69 33.79
CA LEU A 90 -12.14 -6.44 32.68
C LEU A 90 -12.89 -5.55 31.67
N GLN A 91 -12.27 -4.43 31.30
CA GLN A 91 -12.84 -3.40 30.45
C GLN A 91 -11.90 -3.08 29.27
N ASP A 92 -12.45 -2.50 28.21
CA ASP A 92 -11.63 -1.91 27.14
C ASP A 92 -10.84 -0.67 27.60
N SER A 93 -9.93 -0.20 26.75
CA SER A 93 -9.14 1.02 26.97
C SER A 93 -9.95 2.31 27.17
N THR A 94 -11.26 2.31 26.92
CA THR A 94 -12.16 3.46 27.16
C THR A 94 -12.90 3.34 28.50
N GLY A 95 -13.17 2.13 28.97
CA GLY A 95 -13.87 1.80 30.22
C GLY A 95 -15.17 1.01 30.06
N ASN A 96 -15.45 0.43 28.89
CA ASN A 96 -16.64 -0.43 28.72
C ASN A 96 -16.31 -1.87 29.17
N PRO A 97 -17.15 -2.53 29.98
CA PRO A 97 -16.99 -3.95 30.30
C PRO A 97 -17.13 -4.82 29.05
N LEU A 98 -16.22 -5.76 28.85
CA LEU A 98 -16.26 -6.75 27.77
C LEU A 98 -15.99 -8.15 28.31
N THR A 99 -16.44 -9.17 27.55
CA THR A 99 -16.14 -10.59 27.78
C THR A 99 -15.36 -11.21 26.61
N GLU A 100 -15.05 -10.42 25.58
CA GLU A 100 -14.29 -10.84 24.40
C GLU A 100 -13.26 -9.77 24.07
N PHE A 101 -12.01 -10.18 23.86
CA PHE A 101 -10.85 -9.31 23.61
C PHE A 101 -9.91 -9.98 22.60
N HIS A 102 -9.12 -9.22 21.86
CA HIS A 102 -7.97 -9.75 21.14
C HIS A 102 -6.73 -9.83 22.04
N GLN A 103 -5.73 -10.63 21.64
CA GLN A 103 -4.53 -10.90 22.44
C GLN A 103 -3.69 -9.64 22.74
N ASN A 104 -3.78 -8.61 21.88
CA ASN A 104 -3.01 -7.37 21.96
C ASN A 104 -3.88 -6.14 22.31
N ASP A 105 -5.10 -6.35 22.81
CA ASP A 105 -5.97 -5.24 23.21
C ASP A 105 -5.42 -4.50 24.44
N ASN A 106 -5.53 -3.16 24.41
CA ASN A 106 -5.28 -2.35 25.60
C ASN A 106 -6.51 -2.46 26.51
N MET A 107 -6.35 -3.06 27.69
CA MET A 107 -7.46 -3.31 28.62
C MET A 107 -7.30 -2.51 29.92
N ARG A 108 -8.34 -2.54 30.75
CA ARG A 108 -8.34 -2.05 32.13
C ARG A 108 -8.93 -3.09 33.06
N ALA A 109 -8.26 -3.33 34.18
CA ALA A 109 -8.86 -4.01 35.32
C ALA A 109 -9.49 -2.94 36.22
N TYR A 110 -10.77 -3.07 36.53
CA TYR A 110 -11.58 -2.11 37.27
C TYR A 110 -12.18 -2.76 38.52
N TRP A 111 -12.10 -2.05 39.64
CA TRP A 111 -12.63 -2.46 40.93
C TRP A 111 -13.60 -1.43 41.48
N GLU A 112 -14.71 -1.89 42.05
CA GLU A 112 -15.57 -1.10 42.92
C GLU A 112 -15.56 -1.60 44.35
N PHE A 113 -15.73 -0.68 45.30
CA PHE A 113 -15.93 -0.99 46.71
C PHE A 113 -17.04 -0.15 47.33
N SER A 114 -17.61 -0.66 48.43
CA SER A 114 -18.47 0.10 49.34
C SER A 114 -18.07 -0.11 50.79
N THR A 115 -18.11 0.96 51.60
CA THR A 115 -18.02 0.84 53.06
C THR A 115 -19.27 0.21 53.69
N ALA A 116 -20.39 0.06 52.96
CA ALA A 116 -21.57 -0.64 53.46
C ALA A 116 -21.46 -2.16 53.32
N LYS A 117 -21.43 -2.86 54.46
CA LYS A 117 -21.41 -4.32 54.54
C LYS A 117 -22.64 -4.83 55.29
N ASN A 118 -23.37 -5.78 54.71
CA ASN A 118 -24.59 -6.37 55.29
C ASN A 118 -25.62 -5.33 55.77
N GLY A 119 -25.81 -4.24 55.00
CA GLY A 119 -26.74 -3.16 55.33
C GLY A 119 -26.28 -2.21 56.45
N LYS A 120 -24.99 -2.23 56.82
CA LYS A 120 -24.39 -1.29 57.78
C LYS A 120 -23.15 -0.62 57.17
N ASN A 121 -23.12 0.70 57.25
CA ASN A 121 -21.94 1.49 56.87
C ASN A 121 -20.82 1.33 57.91
N ASN A 122 -19.62 1.02 57.45
CA ASN A 122 -18.40 0.97 58.27
C ASN A 122 -17.67 2.31 58.19
N VAL A 123 -17.22 2.82 59.33
CA VAL A 123 -16.40 4.03 59.39
C VAL A 123 -14.94 3.64 59.18
N ILE A 124 -14.31 4.21 58.15
CA ILE A 124 -12.88 4.03 57.86
C ILE A 124 -12.06 5.23 58.35
N ASN A 125 -10.77 5.01 58.59
CA ASN A 125 -9.82 6.03 59.03
C ASN A 125 -8.80 6.36 57.94
N LYS A 126 -8.13 7.50 58.07
CA LYS A 126 -7.03 7.87 57.16
C LYS A 126 -5.83 6.98 57.46
N GLY A 127 -5.36 6.27 56.43
CA GLY A 127 -4.34 5.23 56.54
C GLY A 127 -4.89 3.81 56.73
N ASP A 128 -6.21 3.62 56.83
CA ASP A 128 -6.80 2.28 56.67
C ASP A 128 -6.51 1.74 55.26
N THR A 129 -6.37 0.42 55.11
CA THR A 129 -6.02 -0.23 53.85
C THR A 129 -7.09 -1.21 53.36
N MET A 130 -7.04 -1.53 52.07
CA MET A 130 -7.84 -2.57 51.41
C MET A 130 -6.94 -3.20 50.34
N GLU A 131 -6.88 -4.53 50.28
CA GLU A 131 -6.03 -5.25 49.32
C GLU A 131 -6.88 -6.05 48.32
N VAL A 132 -6.49 -6.02 47.06
CA VAL A 132 -7.05 -6.85 45.99
C VAL A 132 -5.95 -7.59 45.23
N SER A 133 -6.30 -8.74 44.66
CA SER A 133 -5.41 -9.56 43.83
C SER A 133 -5.71 -9.34 42.34
N VAL A 134 -4.69 -9.51 41.51
CA VAL A 134 -4.80 -9.48 40.05
C VAL A 134 -4.74 -10.92 39.53
N PRO A 135 -5.70 -11.40 38.72
CA PRO A 135 -5.70 -12.76 38.16
C PRO A 135 -4.36 -13.12 37.49
N LYS A 136 -3.98 -14.40 37.53
CA LYS A 136 -2.66 -14.84 37.01
C LYS A 136 -2.55 -14.67 35.49
N GLU A 137 -3.68 -14.57 34.82
CA GLU A 137 -3.90 -14.37 33.40
C GLU A 137 -3.69 -12.91 32.95
N ILE A 138 -3.55 -11.97 33.90
CA ILE A 138 -3.56 -10.52 33.64
C ILE A 138 -2.22 -9.88 34.08
N ALA A 139 -1.52 -9.25 33.14
CA ALA A 139 -0.31 -8.45 33.33
C ALA A 139 -0.63 -6.94 33.47
N LEU A 140 0.31 -6.14 33.98
CA LEU A 140 0.00 -4.84 34.60
C LEU A 140 0.73 -3.65 33.97
N SER A 141 -0.03 -2.88 33.16
CA SER A 141 0.40 -1.87 32.17
C SER A 141 1.02 -0.58 32.73
N ASN A 142 2.08 -0.76 33.52
CA ASN A 142 2.96 0.26 34.09
C ASN A 142 2.27 1.47 34.75
N ASN A 143 1.90 1.31 36.03
CA ASN A 143 1.87 2.40 37.01
C ASN A 143 2.09 1.80 38.42
N ASP A 144 3.04 2.35 39.19
CA ASP A 144 3.29 1.88 40.57
C ASP A 144 2.19 2.35 41.55
N SER A 145 1.40 3.36 41.16
CA SER A 145 0.19 3.75 41.88
C SER A 145 -0.89 4.38 40.97
N ALA A 146 -2.14 4.28 41.41
CA ALA A 146 -3.32 4.89 40.78
C ALA A 146 -4.17 5.63 41.82
N ASN A 147 -4.95 6.63 41.37
CA ASN A 147 -5.90 7.34 42.22
C ASN A 147 -7.17 6.51 42.45
N VAL A 148 -7.68 6.50 43.69
CA VAL A 148 -8.98 5.91 44.03
C VAL A 148 -10.02 7.02 44.09
N TYR A 149 -11.12 6.88 43.34
CA TYR A 149 -12.14 7.91 43.19
C TYR A 149 -13.45 7.51 43.89
N GLN A 150 -14.23 8.50 44.36
CA GLN A 150 -15.62 8.28 44.78
C GLN A 150 -16.50 8.07 43.55
N LYS A 151 -17.30 7.01 43.53
CA LYS A 151 -18.02 6.53 42.33
C LYS A 151 -18.86 7.64 41.70
N GLY A 152 -18.67 7.86 40.40
CA GLY A 152 -19.36 8.91 39.63
C GLY A 152 -18.83 10.35 39.84
N THR A 153 -17.67 10.54 40.47
CA THR A 153 -17.08 11.86 40.73
C THR A 153 -15.56 11.88 40.53
N SER A 154 -14.95 13.07 40.51
CA SER A 154 -13.49 13.27 40.53
C SER A 154 -12.90 13.34 41.94
N THR A 155 -13.67 13.11 43.00
CA THR A 155 -13.22 13.18 44.40
C THR A 155 -12.26 12.03 44.71
N ILE A 156 -11.00 12.33 45.06
CA ILE A 156 -10.02 11.31 45.43
C ILE A 156 -10.25 10.85 46.88
N LEU A 157 -10.42 9.53 47.07
CA LEU A 157 -10.63 8.84 48.34
C LEU A 157 -9.35 8.16 48.88
N GLY A 158 -8.33 7.97 48.04
CA GLY A 158 -7.11 7.27 48.42
C GLY A 158 -6.18 7.02 47.23
N THR A 159 -5.15 6.23 47.47
CA THR A 159 -4.17 5.81 46.47
C THR A 159 -4.07 4.28 46.48
N ALA A 160 -4.19 3.67 45.29
CA ALA A 160 -3.98 2.26 45.05
C ALA A 160 -2.51 2.05 44.65
N ASN A 161 -1.73 1.33 45.45
CA ASN A 161 -0.30 1.09 45.18
C ASN A 161 -0.12 -0.35 44.69
N LEU A 162 0.69 -0.56 43.65
CA LEU A 162 0.81 -1.84 42.97
C LEU A 162 2.05 -2.63 43.42
N SER A 163 1.88 -3.91 43.76
CA SER A 163 2.97 -4.87 43.93
C SER A 163 2.95 -5.89 42.79
N LYS A 164 3.84 -5.70 41.81
CA LYS A 164 4.01 -6.62 40.67
C LYS A 164 4.50 -8.00 41.12
N ASP A 165 5.52 -8.05 41.97
CA ASP A 165 6.07 -9.30 42.54
C ASP A 165 5.02 -10.14 43.29
N ASN A 166 4.06 -9.51 43.99
CA ASN A 166 3.02 -10.20 44.76
C ASN A 166 1.68 -10.36 44.00
N ARG A 167 1.51 -9.72 42.84
CA ARG A 167 0.24 -9.57 42.11
C ARG A 167 -0.91 -8.95 42.94
N THR A 168 -0.58 -8.05 43.87
CA THR A 168 -1.58 -7.35 44.71
C THR A 168 -1.59 -5.82 44.49
N ILE A 169 -2.73 -5.21 44.75
CA ILE A 169 -2.92 -3.75 44.80
C ILE A 169 -3.42 -3.38 46.20
N THR A 170 -2.63 -2.56 46.91
CA THR A 170 -2.98 -2.06 48.25
C THR A 170 -3.51 -0.63 48.15
N VAL A 171 -4.82 -0.48 48.32
CA VAL A 171 -5.50 0.81 48.50
C VAL A 171 -5.25 1.34 49.89
N THR A 172 -4.85 2.61 50.02
CA THR A 172 -4.73 3.34 51.29
C THR A 172 -5.68 4.54 51.29
N PHE A 173 -6.60 4.60 52.26
CA PHE A 173 -7.64 5.63 52.34
C PHE A 173 -7.14 6.95 52.93
N ASN A 174 -7.66 8.08 52.41
CA ASN A 174 -7.27 9.44 52.82
C ASN A 174 -8.27 10.11 53.79
N ASP A 175 -8.00 11.36 54.20
CA ASP A 175 -8.85 12.10 55.13
C ASP A 175 -10.27 12.35 54.58
N THR A 176 -10.44 12.43 53.26
CA THR A 176 -11.73 12.61 52.58
C THR A 176 -12.61 11.38 52.80
N ALA A 177 -12.09 10.19 52.50
CA ALA A 177 -12.80 8.92 52.71
C ALA A 177 -13.12 8.68 54.19
N ALA A 178 -12.19 9.01 55.08
CA ALA A 178 -12.37 8.96 56.52
C ALA A 178 -13.33 10.03 57.08
N SER A 179 -13.68 11.06 56.30
CA SER A 179 -14.64 12.10 56.69
C SER A 179 -16.04 11.82 56.15
N LEU A 180 -16.14 11.30 54.92
CA LEU A 180 -17.41 10.90 54.31
C LEU A 180 -18.03 9.69 55.03
N SER A 181 -17.24 8.64 55.30
CA SER A 181 -17.71 7.38 55.92
C SER A 181 -18.31 7.54 57.32
N LYS A 182 -18.04 8.66 58.02
CA LYS A 182 -18.67 9.00 59.31
C LYS A 182 -20.14 9.41 59.18
N ASN A 183 -20.56 9.84 57.98
CA ASN A 183 -21.85 10.48 57.73
C ASN A 183 -22.73 9.67 56.76
N SER A 184 -22.12 8.99 55.79
CA SER A 184 -22.81 8.16 54.80
C SER A 184 -21.97 6.95 54.41
N GLU A 185 -22.58 6.01 53.69
CA GLU A 185 -21.85 5.07 52.85
C GLU A 185 -20.88 5.81 51.91
N VAL A 186 -19.71 5.21 51.68
CA VAL A 186 -18.72 5.63 50.69
C VAL A 186 -18.58 4.52 49.68
N THR A 187 -19.07 4.77 48.46
CA THR A 187 -18.78 3.96 47.28
C THR A 187 -17.65 4.59 46.49
N GLY A 188 -16.74 3.77 46.00
CA GLY A 188 -15.60 4.21 45.22
C GLY A 188 -15.11 3.17 44.24
N SER A 189 -14.24 3.60 43.34
CA SER A 189 -13.67 2.75 42.30
C SER A 189 -12.28 3.21 41.88
N PHE A 190 -11.51 2.28 41.35
CA PHE A 190 -10.22 2.53 40.72
C PHE A 190 -10.00 1.54 39.57
N TRP A 191 -9.06 1.84 38.70
CA TRP A 191 -8.58 0.93 37.66
C TRP A 191 -7.08 1.04 37.50
N VAL A 192 -6.49 -0.02 36.95
CA VAL A 192 -5.16 0.03 36.32
C VAL A 192 -5.31 -0.46 34.88
N ASN A 193 -4.51 0.08 33.98
CA ASN A 193 -4.37 -0.48 32.64
C ASN A 193 -3.75 -1.90 32.78
N VAL A 194 -4.20 -2.84 31.96
CA VAL A 194 -3.73 -4.24 31.99
C VAL A 194 -3.59 -4.83 30.58
N ASN A 195 -2.75 -5.86 30.50
CA ASN A 195 -2.47 -6.66 29.31
C ASN A 195 -2.74 -8.15 29.60
N TRP A 196 -2.79 -9.00 28.59
CA TRP A 196 -2.82 -10.46 28.79
C TRP A 196 -1.44 -11.00 29.20
N ASP A 197 -1.37 -11.84 30.24
CA ASP A 197 -0.19 -12.64 30.54
C ASP A 197 -0.16 -13.83 29.56
N VAL A 198 0.60 -13.66 28.47
CA VAL A 198 0.70 -14.65 27.38
C VAL A 198 1.22 -16.02 27.81
N ASN A 199 1.83 -16.13 29.00
CA ASN A 199 2.31 -17.40 29.57
C ASN A 199 1.21 -18.17 30.32
N ASN A 200 0.14 -17.47 30.74
CA ASN A 200 -0.97 -18.01 31.52
C ASN A 200 -2.29 -18.09 30.73
N THR A 201 -2.29 -17.70 29.45
CA THR A 201 -3.50 -17.55 28.62
C THR A 201 -3.43 -18.39 27.33
N THR A 202 -4.53 -18.51 26.60
CA THR A 202 -4.56 -19.20 25.29
C THR A 202 -5.64 -18.63 24.40
N VAL A 203 -5.28 -18.26 23.18
CA VAL A 203 -6.19 -17.75 22.15
C VAL A 203 -7.23 -18.82 21.75
N GLY A 204 -8.46 -18.39 21.45
CA GLY A 204 -9.56 -19.26 21.01
C GLY A 204 -10.26 -20.02 22.14
N LYS A 205 -9.99 -19.68 23.41
CA LYS A 205 -10.61 -20.32 24.59
C LYS A 205 -11.19 -19.28 25.55
N ASP A 206 -12.20 -19.73 26.29
CA ASP A 206 -12.67 -19.04 27.48
C ASP A 206 -11.63 -19.19 28.59
N ILE A 207 -11.38 -18.10 29.29
CA ILE A 207 -10.39 -17.97 30.35
C ILE A 207 -11.13 -17.61 31.64
N ASP A 208 -11.06 -18.49 32.62
CA ASP A 208 -11.55 -18.25 33.98
C ASP A 208 -10.64 -17.23 34.65
N LEU A 209 -11.19 -16.08 35.06
CA LEU A 209 -10.43 -15.03 35.74
C LEU A 209 -10.60 -15.18 37.25
N ASP A 210 -9.62 -15.80 37.91
CA ASP A 210 -9.65 -15.96 39.38
C ASP A 210 -9.29 -14.64 40.08
N TRP A 211 -10.29 -13.76 40.23
CA TRP A 211 -10.26 -12.61 41.13
C TRP A 211 -10.36 -13.02 42.63
N THR A 212 -9.76 -14.17 42.99
CA THR A 212 -9.57 -14.78 44.32
C THR A 212 -10.56 -14.35 45.40
N ASN A 213 -11.85 -14.66 45.18
CA ASN A 213 -12.95 -14.43 46.14
C ASN A 213 -13.00 -13.00 46.73
N GLN A 214 -12.89 -11.97 45.89
CA GLN A 214 -12.91 -10.57 46.33
C GLN A 214 -14.29 -10.08 46.80
N GLY A 215 -14.47 -10.00 48.13
CA GLY A 215 -15.60 -9.36 48.78
C GLY A 215 -16.95 -9.99 48.43
N SER A 216 -17.86 -9.20 47.87
CA SER A 216 -19.13 -9.68 47.32
C SER A 216 -19.15 -9.78 45.78
N ALA A 217 -18.08 -9.35 45.08
CA ALA A 217 -18.04 -9.25 43.62
C ALA A 217 -18.26 -10.58 42.89
N GLN A 218 -17.86 -11.71 43.49
CA GLN A 218 -18.14 -13.07 43.01
C GLN A 218 -19.64 -13.34 42.76
N ASN A 219 -20.53 -12.64 43.48
CA ASN A 219 -21.98 -12.82 43.40
C ASN A 219 -22.68 -11.68 42.64
N ASN A 220 -21.91 -10.76 42.04
CA ASN A 220 -22.42 -9.63 41.28
C ASN A 220 -22.41 -9.98 39.77
N PRO A 221 -23.56 -9.99 39.07
CA PRO A 221 -23.62 -10.23 37.63
C PRO A 221 -22.88 -9.21 36.76
N GLY A 222 -22.50 -8.06 37.30
CA GLY A 222 -21.63 -7.08 36.64
C GLY A 222 -20.16 -7.47 36.60
N SER A 223 -19.71 -8.48 37.36
CA SER A 223 -18.30 -8.87 37.44
C SER A 223 -17.86 -9.78 36.29
N THR A 224 -16.66 -9.54 35.72
CA THR A 224 -16.08 -10.35 34.64
C THR A 224 -15.44 -11.63 35.21
N GLY A 225 -16.24 -12.68 35.43
CA GLY A 225 -15.75 -13.98 35.89
C GLY A 225 -15.00 -14.80 34.81
N THR A 226 -15.33 -14.60 33.54
CA THR A 226 -14.67 -15.23 32.39
C THR A 226 -14.48 -14.24 31.24
N ALA A 227 -13.48 -14.48 30.40
CA ALA A 227 -13.25 -13.71 29.17
C ALA A 227 -12.66 -14.60 28.06
N ASN A 228 -13.01 -14.34 26.80
CA ASN A 228 -12.57 -15.11 25.63
C ASN A 228 -11.53 -14.30 24.84
N ILE A 229 -10.34 -14.87 24.61
CA ILE A 229 -9.34 -14.23 23.71
C ILE A 229 -9.62 -14.65 22.27
N LYS A 230 -10.10 -13.72 21.44
CA LYS A 230 -10.24 -13.91 19.99
C LYS A 230 -8.87 -13.91 19.30
N PRO A 231 -8.65 -14.77 18.29
CA PRO A 231 -7.51 -14.58 17.40
C PRO A 231 -7.60 -13.20 16.73
N SER A 232 -6.48 -12.52 16.63
CA SER A 232 -6.33 -11.39 15.71
C SER A 232 -6.14 -11.97 14.31
N VAL A 233 -7.03 -11.65 13.38
CA VAL A 233 -6.85 -11.98 11.97
C VAL A 233 -5.69 -11.10 11.44
N PRO A 234 -4.60 -11.68 10.89
CA PRO A 234 -3.54 -10.89 10.26
C PRO A 234 -4.05 -10.10 9.05
N ASP A 235 -3.33 -9.03 8.68
CA ASP A 235 -3.65 -8.30 7.45
C ASP A 235 -3.54 -9.25 6.25
N ALA A 236 -4.57 -9.33 5.41
CA ALA A 236 -4.61 -10.25 4.27
C ALA A 236 -3.48 -10.02 3.25
N THR A 237 -2.81 -8.86 3.29
CA THR A 237 -1.69 -8.47 2.43
C THR A 237 -0.31 -8.60 3.09
N GLU A 238 -0.22 -9.23 4.26
CA GLU A 238 1.02 -9.35 5.04
C GLU A 238 2.10 -10.22 4.33
N GLU A 239 3.12 -9.55 3.76
CA GLU A 239 4.25 -10.20 3.10
C GLU A 239 5.23 -10.88 4.07
N LEU A 240 5.47 -10.28 5.24
CA LEU A 240 6.32 -10.83 6.30
C LEU A 240 5.86 -10.30 7.68
N TYR A 241 5.74 -11.22 8.64
CA TYR A 241 5.54 -10.94 10.05
C TYR A 241 6.43 -11.84 10.92
N LYS A 242 6.82 -11.32 12.08
CA LYS A 242 7.78 -11.96 12.99
C LYS A 242 7.40 -11.64 14.42
N TYR A 243 7.51 -12.64 15.30
CA TYR A 243 7.36 -12.48 16.74
C TYR A 243 8.22 -13.50 17.49
N GLY A 244 8.41 -13.28 18.79
CA GLY A 244 9.14 -14.18 19.67
C GLY A 244 8.50 -14.27 21.06
N GLY A 245 8.77 -15.35 21.78
CA GLY A 245 8.28 -15.59 23.14
C GLY A 245 9.26 -16.40 23.97
N PHE A 246 9.39 -16.07 25.26
CA PHE A 246 10.27 -16.80 26.17
C PHE A 246 9.72 -18.19 26.49
N ILE A 247 10.58 -19.21 26.40
CA ILE A 247 10.32 -20.58 26.85
C ILE A 247 11.55 -21.05 27.62
N ASP A 248 11.42 -21.13 28.95
CA ASP A 248 12.52 -21.35 29.90
C ASP A 248 13.76 -20.48 29.57
N LYS A 249 14.92 -21.10 29.28
CA LYS A 249 16.18 -20.41 28.95
C LYS A 249 16.33 -20.05 27.46
N THR A 250 15.24 -20.07 26.69
CA THR A 250 15.23 -19.81 25.24
C THR A 250 14.20 -18.75 24.87
N ILE A 251 14.35 -18.17 23.68
CA ILE A 251 13.27 -17.45 22.99
C ILE A 251 12.89 -18.29 21.78
N GLN A 252 11.64 -18.75 21.70
CA GLN A 252 11.09 -19.29 20.47
C GLN A 252 10.73 -18.13 19.55
N TRP A 253 11.23 -18.15 18.32
CA TRP A 253 10.91 -17.20 17.27
C TRP A 253 10.01 -17.87 16.24
N THR A 254 8.99 -17.14 15.81
CA THR A 254 8.10 -17.53 14.71
C THR A 254 8.07 -16.43 13.66
N VAL A 255 8.26 -16.86 12.41
CA VAL A 255 8.17 -16.03 11.22
C VAL A 255 7.03 -16.57 10.36
N ARG A 256 6.23 -15.66 9.82
CA ARG A 256 5.19 -15.94 8.82
C ARG A 256 5.49 -15.09 7.59
N ILE A 257 5.62 -15.73 6.44
CA ILE A 257 5.96 -15.12 5.15
C ILE A 257 4.80 -15.38 4.20
N ASN A 258 4.39 -14.37 3.45
CA ASN A 258 3.36 -14.45 2.43
C ASN A 258 2.02 -14.98 2.98
N TYR A 259 1.42 -14.27 3.94
CA TYR A 259 0.10 -14.66 4.46
C TYR A 259 -0.97 -14.71 3.36
N ALA A 260 -0.89 -13.79 2.38
CA ALA A 260 -1.75 -13.73 1.19
C ALA A 260 -1.73 -15.00 0.32
N GLY A 261 -0.61 -15.73 0.28
CA GLY A 261 -0.38 -16.80 -0.69
C GLY A 261 -0.07 -16.32 -2.12
N ASP A 262 0.24 -15.04 -2.30
CA ASP A 262 0.62 -14.44 -3.58
C ASP A 262 1.97 -14.98 -4.11
N THR A 263 2.33 -14.64 -5.35
CA THR A 263 3.60 -15.09 -5.95
C THR A 263 4.75 -14.14 -5.58
N ILE A 264 5.71 -14.61 -4.78
CA ILE A 264 6.96 -13.89 -4.48
C ILE A 264 8.12 -14.61 -5.17
N ASP A 265 8.69 -13.99 -6.20
CA ASP A 265 9.72 -14.57 -7.05
C ASP A 265 11.13 -14.51 -6.43
N ASN A 266 11.86 -15.64 -6.50
CA ASN A 266 13.21 -15.77 -5.95
C ASN A 266 13.31 -15.26 -4.50
N ALA A 267 12.34 -15.66 -3.66
CA ALA A 267 12.22 -15.20 -2.29
C ALA A 267 13.40 -15.70 -1.43
N VAL A 268 14.02 -14.78 -0.69
CA VAL A 268 15.09 -15.08 0.27
C VAL A 268 14.73 -14.44 1.59
N TYR A 269 14.78 -15.22 2.68
CA TYR A 269 14.62 -14.70 4.03
C TYR A 269 15.97 -14.65 4.75
N LYS A 270 16.26 -13.53 5.41
CA LYS A 270 17.38 -13.38 6.35
C LYS A 270 16.84 -13.19 7.76
N ASP A 271 17.56 -13.71 8.74
CA ASP A 271 17.34 -13.51 10.16
C ASP A 271 18.61 -12.93 10.80
N PHE A 272 18.46 -11.83 11.53
CA PHE A 272 19.54 -11.15 12.23
C PHE A 272 19.26 -11.17 13.72
N ILE A 273 19.96 -12.02 14.44
CA ILE A 273 19.89 -12.23 15.88
C ILE A 273 20.69 -11.12 16.59
N GLY A 274 20.03 -10.38 17.48
CA GLY A 274 20.68 -9.37 18.31
C GLY A 274 21.53 -9.97 19.43
N PRO A 275 22.37 -9.17 20.10
CA PRO A 275 23.29 -9.65 21.14
C PRO A 275 22.56 -10.23 22.35
N ASN A 276 23.32 -10.97 23.17
CA ASN A 276 22.84 -11.81 24.29
C ASN A 276 22.01 -13.03 23.85
N GLN A 277 22.07 -13.38 22.57
CA GLN A 277 21.41 -14.55 21.99
C GLN A 277 22.35 -15.30 21.05
N THR A 278 22.21 -16.62 21.04
CA THR A 278 22.87 -17.51 20.08
C THR A 278 21.81 -18.39 19.40
N LEU A 279 21.93 -18.60 18.08
CA LEU A 279 21.02 -19.48 17.32
C LEU A 279 21.11 -20.93 17.83
N LEU A 280 19.97 -21.49 18.22
CA LEU A 280 19.82 -22.92 18.43
C LEU A 280 19.33 -23.57 17.13
N ASP A 281 20.02 -24.65 16.76
CA ASP A 281 19.74 -25.49 15.60
C ASP A 281 20.42 -26.84 15.86
N ASP A 282 19.84 -27.54 16.82
CA ASP A 282 20.23 -28.87 17.29
C ASP A 282 19.05 -29.84 17.15
N ALA A 283 19.19 -31.09 17.62
CA ALA A 283 18.14 -32.10 17.44
C ALA A 283 16.85 -31.86 18.27
N GLU A 284 16.92 -31.03 19.31
CA GLU A 284 15.79 -30.63 20.16
C GLU A 284 15.20 -29.29 19.67
N HIS A 285 16.05 -28.40 19.15
CA HIS A 285 15.72 -27.05 18.68
C HIS A 285 16.02 -26.79 17.18
N PRO A 286 15.63 -27.65 16.23
CA PRO A 286 15.98 -27.45 14.81
C PRO A 286 15.21 -26.28 14.20
N VAL A 287 15.81 -25.58 13.23
CA VAL A 287 15.09 -24.57 12.43
C VAL A 287 14.07 -25.26 11.51
N LYS A 288 12.78 -25.11 11.82
CA LYS A 288 11.67 -25.74 11.09
C LYS A 288 11.16 -24.78 10.03
N ILE A 289 11.28 -25.16 8.76
CA ILE A 289 10.75 -24.42 7.61
C ILE A 289 9.64 -25.24 6.97
N TYR A 290 8.44 -24.69 6.89
CA TYR A 290 7.30 -25.39 6.31
C TYR A 290 6.30 -24.49 5.58
N SER A 291 5.68 -25.03 4.54
CA SER A 291 4.52 -24.40 3.91
C SER A 291 3.25 -24.58 4.75
N ALA A 292 2.35 -23.61 4.67
CA ALA A 292 1.09 -23.59 5.39
C ALA A 292 -0.01 -22.93 4.57
N THR A 293 -1.25 -23.31 4.90
CA THR A 293 -2.48 -22.70 4.39
C THR A 293 -3.03 -21.73 5.43
N ALA A 294 -3.30 -20.49 5.00
CA ALA A 294 -3.93 -19.46 5.82
C ALA A 294 -5.47 -19.46 5.67
N ASN A 295 -6.19 -19.24 6.76
CA ASN A 295 -7.62 -18.97 6.76
C ASN A 295 -7.86 -17.47 7.06
N HIS A 296 -8.10 -16.69 5.99
CA HIS A 296 -8.26 -15.24 6.08
C HIS A 296 -9.52 -14.79 6.85
N ASP A 297 -10.51 -15.65 7.07
CA ASP A 297 -11.70 -15.33 7.88
C ASP A 297 -11.45 -15.48 9.40
N THR A 298 -10.49 -16.33 9.80
CA THR A 298 -10.25 -16.68 11.23
C THR A 298 -8.87 -16.33 11.75
N GLY A 299 -7.90 -16.05 10.86
CA GLY A 299 -6.49 -15.88 11.21
C GLY A 299 -5.73 -17.20 11.46
N GLU A 300 -6.37 -18.35 11.22
CA GLU A 300 -5.80 -19.67 11.50
C GLU A 300 -4.76 -20.07 10.44
N ILE A 301 -3.60 -20.55 10.90
CA ILE A 301 -2.52 -21.09 10.05
C ILE A 301 -2.46 -22.60 10.26
N THR A 302 -2.72 -23.36 9.20
CA THR A 302 -2.60 -24.83 9.20
C THR A 302 -1.38 -25.24 8.40
N ALA A 303 -0.43 -25.95 9.02
CA ALA A 303 0.73 -26.51 8.31
C ALA A 303 0.28 -27.53 7.26
N ASP A 304 0.85 -27.47 6.05
CA ASP A 304 0.40 -28.33 4.96
C ASP A 304 0.82 -29.79 5.20
N SER A 305 -0.09 -30.73 4.89
CA SER A 305 0.17 -32.17 5.00
C SER A 305 1.28 -32.66 4.06
N ASN A 306 1.59 -31.90 3.00
CA ASN A 306 2.74 -32.07 2.15
C ASN A 306 3.55 -30.76 2.11
N ASN A 307 4.53 -30.65 3.01
CA ASN A 307 5.39 -29.47 3.13
C ASN A 307 6.15 -29.17 1.82
N LEU A 308 5.81 -28.06 1.17
CA LEU A 308 6.43 -27.60 -0.08
C LEU A 308 7.84 -27.01 0.12
N MET A 309 8.22 -26.71 1.36
CA MET A 309 9.56 -26.29 1.78
C MET A 309 10.44 -27.45 2.29
N ALA A 310 10.02 -28.71 2.10
CA ALA A 310 10.80 -29.87 2.53
C ALA A 310 12.20 -29.90 1.86
N GLY A 311 13.26 -29.94 2.66
CA GLY A 311 14.65 -29.89 2.18
C GLY A 311 15.19 -28.48 1.90
N LYS A 312 14.48 -27.43 2.32
CA LYS A 312 15.06 -26.08 2.46
C LYS A 312 15.92 -26.03 3.73
N GLU A 313 17.20 -25.80 3.55
CA GLU A 313 18.21 -25.74 4.62
C GLU A 313 18.64 -24.28 4.87
N ILE A 314 19.02 -23.95 6.11
CA ILE A 314 19.58 -22.64 6.44
C ILE A 314 21.08 -22.54 6.14
N THR A 315 21.52 -21.36 5.73
CA THR A 315 22.93 -20.96 5.75
C THR A 315 23.16 -20.04 6.95
N LYS A 316 23.88 -20.52 7.97
CA LYS A 316 24.19 -19.73 9.17
C LYS A 316 25.18 -18.60 8.83
N THR A 317 24.92 -17.41 9.35
CA THR A 317 25.82 -16.24 9.25
C THR A 317 26.56 -16.02 10.58
N ASN A 318 27.31 -14.93 10.72
CA ASN A 318 27.97 -14.59 12.00
C ASN A 318 26.98 -14.05 13.05
N ASP A 319 25.78 -13.69 12.62
CA ASP A 319 24.79 -12.86 13.28
C ASP A 319 23.36 -13.40 13.11
N GLY A 320 23.19 -14.64 12.63
CA GLY A 320 21.88 -15.24 12.36
C GLY A 320 21.92 -16.29 11.25
N PHE A 321 20.99 -16.23 10.30
CA PHE A 321 20.91 -17.17 9.18
C PHE A 321 20.20 -16.60 7.94
N THR A 322 20.37 -17.28 6.81
CA THR A 322 19.67 -17.01 5.55
C THR A 322 19.05 -18.29 5.00
N VAL A 323 17.87 -18.21 4.39
CA VAL A 323 17.28 -19.30 3.58
C VAL A 323 16.80 -18.79 2.22
N ASP A 324 17.20 -19.49 1.16
CA ASP A 324 16.64 -19.35 -0.18
C ASP A 324 15.33 -20.16 -0.23
N LEU A 325 14.19 -19.46 -0.30
CA LEU A 325 12.86 -20.07 -0.43
C LEU A 325 12.51 -20.34 -1.91
N GLY A 326 13.12 -19.63 -2.85
CA GLY A 326 12.80 -19.67 -4.28
C GLY A 326 11.49 -18.94 -4.58
N THR A 327 10.87 -19.18 -5.74
CA THR A 327 9.52 -18.65 -5.98
C THR A 327 8.51 -19.37 -5.09
N ILE A 328 7.82 -18.62 -4.22
CA ILE A 328 6.77 -19.12 -3.32
C ILE A 328 5.39 -18.59 -3.74
N THR A 329 4.34 -19.38 -3.47
CA THR A 329 2.94 -19.14 -3.92
C THR A 329 1.93 -19.58 -2.85
N HIS A 330 2.34 -19.45 -1.59
CA HIS A 330 1.67 -19.97 -0.39
C HIS A 330 2.36 -19.36 0.84
N THR A 331 1.73 -19.46 2.01
CA THR A 331 2.32 -19.01 3.27
C THR A 331 3.46 -19.93 3.68
N VAL A 332 4.59 -19.35 4.07
CA VAL A 332 5.74 -20.09 4.63
C VAL A 332 5.93 -19.71 6.09
N MET A 333 6.08 -20.72 6.94
CA MET A 333 6.36 -20.57 8.35
C MET A 333 7.82 -20.97 8.63
N ILE A 334 8.52 -20.17 9.42
CA ILE A 334 9.85 -20.51 9.97
C ILE A 334 9.75 -20.45 11.50
N VAL A 335 10.06 -21.54 12.18
CA VAL A 335 10.05 -21.63 13.65
C VAL A 335 11.40 -22.13 14.13
N TYR A 336 12.05 -21.37 15.01
CA TYR A 336 13.37 -21.67 15.57
C TYR A 336 13.52 -21.11 16.98
N TYR A 337 14.70 -21.29 17.58
CA TYR A 337 14.98 -20.86 18.95
C TYR A 337 16.31 -20.11 19.03
N THR A 338 16.41 -19.20 19.99
CA THR A 338 17.70 -18.67 20.47
C THR A 338 17.91 -19.00 21.93
N SER A 339 19.15 -19.30 22.34
CA SER A 339 19.51 -19.35 23.75
C SER A 339 19.59 -17.93 24.33
N VAL A 340 19.34 -17.82 25.63
CA VAL A 340 19.45 -16.55 26.37
C VAL A 340 20.79 -16.56 27.10
N ASP A 341 21.82 -15.99 26.46
CA ASP A 341 23.22 -16.24 26.82
C ASP A 341 23.62 -15.60 28.19
N ASN A 342 22.81 -14.66 28.66
CA ASN A 342 22.93 -14.02 29.98
C ASN A 342 21.75 -14.35 30.92
N TYR A 343 21.13 -15.53 30.81
CA TYR A 343 19.88 -15.88 31.51
C TYR A 343 19.85 -15.53 33.01
N ASP A 344 20.94 -15.75 33.74
CA ASP A 344 20.98 -15.54 35.19
C ASP A 344 21.08 -14.04 35.58
N ASN A 345 21.25 -13.14 34.60
CA ASN A 345 21.21 -11.68 34.74
C ASN A 345 20.64 -11.06 33.43
N LEU A 346 19.33 -11.24 33.23
CA LEU A 346 18.60 -10.93 31.99
C LEU A 346 18.81 -9.49 31.48
N SER A 347 18.80 -9.35 30.15
CA SER A 347 18.91 -8.06 29.45
C SER A 347 17.52 -7.45 29.29
N ASN A 348 17.38 -6.14 29.44
CA ASN A 348 16.12 -5.43 29.14
C ASN A 348 15.75 -5.45 27.62
N TYR A 349 16.51 -6.17 26.80
CA TYR A 349 16.54 -6.12 25.35
C TYR A 349 17.06 -7.45 24.76
N TYR A 350 16.24 -8.05 23.89
CA TYR A 350 16.56 -9.19 23.04
C TYR A 350 16.00 -8.93 21.64
N GLY A 351 16.76 -8.16 20.85
CA GLY A 351 16.41 -7.81 19.48
C GLY A 351 16.59 -8.97 18.51
N ASN A 352 15.72 -9.07 17.51
CA ASN A 352 15.93 -9.88 16.31
C ASN A 352 15.19 -9.22 15.14
N THR A 353 15.84 -9.11 13.98
CA THR A 353 15.28 -8.51 12.76
C THR A 353 15.19 -9.56 11.67
N GLY A 354 14.02 -9.73 11.08
CA GLY A 354 13.82 -10.62 9.93
C GLY A 354 13.53 -9.83 8.67
N ASP A 355 14.19 -10.17 7.57
CA ASP A 355 14.10 -9.43 6.31
C ASP A 355 13.75 -10.35 5.14
N LEU A 356 12.77 -9.95 4.34
CA LEU A 356 12.32 -10.67 3.15
C LEU A 356 12.75 -9.92 1.89
N TYR A 357 13.33 -10.69 0.96
CA TYR A 357 13.82 -10.22 -0.33
C TYR A 357 13.07 -10.90 -1.46
N SER A 358 12.73 -10.16 -2.52
CA SER A 358 12.21 -10.67 -3.80
C SER A 358 13.16 -10.23 -4.91
N ASN A 359 13.62 -11.17 -5.74
CA ASN A 359 14.59 -10.90 -6.82
C ASN A 359 15.84 -10.09 -6.38
N LYS A 360 16.32 -10.32 -5.15
CA LYS A 360 17.37 -9.57 -4.42
C LYS A 360 17.03 -8.15 -3.93
N THR A 361 15.84 -7.62 -4.20
CA THR A 361 15.39 -6.36 -3.58
C THR A 361 14.73 -6.67 -2.23
N GLU A 362 15.11 -5.96 -1.17
CA GLU A 362 14.39 -6.01 0.12
C GLU A 362 12.96 -5.50 -0.10
N ILE A 363 11.96 -6.29 0.30
CA ILE A 363 10.54 -5.91 0.23
C ILE A 363 9.96 -5.61 1.62
N GLN A 364 10.42 -6.30 2.66
CA GLN A 364 10.00 -6.06 4.05
C GLN A 364 11.15 -6.30 5.03
N ASN A 365 11.35 -5.36 5.96
CA ASN A 365 12.27 -5.45 7.11
C ASN A 365 11.43 -5.42 8.40
N VAL A 366 11.60 -6.40 9.30
CA VAL A 366 10.76 -6.57 10.51
C VAL A 366 11.62 -6.70 11.77
N PRO A 367 11.95 -5.58 12.43
CA PRO A 367 12.74 -5.56 13.66
C PRO A 367 11.85 -5.74 14.91
N VAL A 368 12.11 -6.80 15.68
CA VAL A 368 11.35 -7.20 16.88
C VAL A 368 12.26 -7.19 18.12
N ASN A 369 11.78 -6.70 19.27
CA ASN A 369 12.49 -6.78 20.55
C ASN A 369 11.62 -7.48 21.59
N ILE A 370 12.15 -8.49 22.29
CA ILE A 370 11.50 -9.08 23.46
C ILE A 370 12.13 -8.52 24.74
N SER A 371 11.33 -7.85 25.56
CA SER A 371 11.72 -7.39 26.89
C SER A 371 11.52 -8.50 27.93
N THR A 372 12.54 -8.83 28.73
CA THR A 372 12.34 -9.77 29.84
C THR A 372 11.59 -9.13 31.00
N ASN A 373 10.36 -9.59 31.19
CA ASN A 373 9.53 -9.17 32.29
C ASN A 373 9.69 -10.11 33.48
N LYS A 374 10.46 -9.69 34.49
CA LYS A 374 10.40 -10.28 35.82
C LYS A 374 8.98 -10.05 36.36
N LEU A 375 8.18 -11.13 36.38
CA LEU A 375 6.77 -11.22 36.82
C LEU A 375 6.02 -9.89 36.94
N GLY A 376 5.25 -9.56 35.90
CA GLY A 376 4.25 -8.48 35.95
C GLY A 376 4.71 -7.08 35.52
N SER A 377 5.89 -6.93 34.90
CA SER A 377 6.25 -5.71 34.16
C SER A 377 5.83 -5.74 32.70
N ASP A 378 5.69 -4.56 32.10
CA ASP A 378 5.40 -4.30 30.69
C ASP A 378 6.45 -4.78 29.68
N ALA A 379 5.99 -5.36 28.57
CA ALA A 379 6.49 -5.03 27.22
C ALA A 379 6.28 -3.54 26.85
N GLY A 380 6.57 -2.64 27.78
CA GLY A 380 6.38 -1.20 27.69
C GLY A 380 7.65 -0.49 28.17
N ALA A 381 8.26 0.26 27.25
CA ALA A 381 9.55 0.96 27.42
C ALA A 381 10.82 0.10 27.50
N GLY A 382 10.77 -1.18 27.13
CA GLY A 382 11.94 -1.84 26.55
C GLY A 382 12.19 -1.23 25.17
N SER A 383 13.24 -0.41 25.01
CA SER A 383 13.46 0.43 23.82
C SER A 383 13.19 -0.32 22.51
N ALA A 384 12.33 0.26 21.66
CA ALA A 384 12.12 -0.25 20.30
C ALA A 384 13.47 -0.32 19.56
N ILE A 385 13.60 -1.28 18.65
CA ILE A 385 14.70 -1.30 17.68
C ILE A 385 14.25 -0.73 16.33
N THR A 386 15.24 -0.37 15.53
CA THR A 386 15.11 0.08 14.15
C THR A 386 16.19 -0.57 13.29
N SER A 387 16.05 -0.42 11.99
CA SER A 387 17.04 -0.80 10.98
C SER A 387 17.47 0.44 10.21
N ILE A 388 18.64 0.42 9.59
CA ILE A 388 19.11 1.46 8.65
C ILE A 388 19.69 0.75 7.42
N THR A 389 19.06 0.94 6.26
CA THR A 389 19.48 0.38 4.98
C THR A 389 19.95 1.47 4.02
N GLY A 390 20.64 1.11 2.94
CA GLY A 390 21.05 2.06 1.91
C GLY A 390 21.92 1.44 0.82
N HIS A 391 22.17 2.22 -0.24
CA HIS A 391 22.96 1.80 -1.40
C HIS A 391 24.21 2.66 -1.59
N LYS A 392 25.28 2.01 -2.02
CA LYS A 392 26.47 2.67 -2.55
C LYS A 392 26.34 2.87 -4.07
N ILE A 393 26.06 4.10 -4.46
CA ILE A 393 25.91 4.52 -5.85
C ILE A 393 27.27 5.01 -6.41
N TRP A 394 27.56 4.65 -7.66
CA TRP A 394 28.77 5.09 -8.39
C TRP A 394 28.37 6.00 -9.58
N SER A 395 28.34 7.30 -9.35
CA SER A 395 27.98 8.31 -10.36
C SER A 395 29.22 8.72 -11.16
N VAL A 396 29.69 7.81 -12.01
CA VAL A 396 30.97 7.94 -12.74
C VAL A 396 30.85 7.45 -14.20
N PRO A 397 31.70 7.93 -15.13
CA PRO A 397 31.64 7.51 -16.53
C PRO A 397 31.82 6.00 -16.72
N ALA A 398 31.12 5.43 -17.71
CA ALA A 398 31.23 4.01 -18.06
C ALA A 398 32.70 3.63 -18.37
N GLY A 399 33.17 2.52 -17.77
CA GLY A 399 34.57 2.08 -17.85
C GLY A 399 35.50 2.65 -16.77
N THR A 400 35.01 3.50 -15.86
CA THR A 400 35.77 3.92 -14.66
C THR A 400 36.11 2.72 -13.78
N VAL A 401 37.37 2.60 -13.37
CA VAL A 401 37.82 1.57 -12.42
C VAL A 401 37.44 1.99 -11.01
N ILE A 402 36.33 1.45 -10.51
CA ILE A 402 35.91 1.55 -9.10
C ILE A 402 36.66 0.51 -8.24
N PRO A 403 36.83 0.73 -6.91
CA PRO A 403 37.34 -0.30 -6.02
C PRO A 403 36.43 -1.54 -5.99
N SER A 404 36.97 -2.68 -5.57
CA SER A 404 36.18 -3.92 -5.41
C SER A 404 35.23 -3.89 -4.20
N GLN A 405 35.52 -3.07 -3.20
CA GLN A 405 34.79 -2.96 -1.94
C GLN A 405 35.03 -1.60 -1.29
N VAL A 406 34.11 -1.13 -0.44
CA VAL A 406 34.22 0.06 0.42
C VAL A 406 33.75 -0.24 1.84
N THR A 407 34.15 0.57 2.82
CA THR A 407 33.60 0.52 4.19
C THR A 407 32.52 1.59 4.34
N ILE A 408 31.32 1.19 4.74
CA ILE A 408 30.25 2.10 5.17
C ILE A 408 30.16 2.06 6.69
N ASN A 409 30.19 3.23 7.32
CA ASN A 409 30.14 3.42 8.76
C ASN A 409 28.76 3.94 9.17
N LEU A 410 28.20 3.41 10.25
CA LEU A 410 26.98 3.91 10.90
C LEU A 410 27.35 4.74 12.12
N LEU A 411 26.79 5.94 12.24
CA LEU A 411 27.10 6.92 13.27
C LEU A 411 25.87 7.29 14.11
N ASP A 412 26.08 7.49 15.41
CA ASP A 412 25.05 7.90 16.36
C ASP A 412 24.81 9.42 16.40
N ASN A 413 23.95 9.87 17.33
CA ASN A 413 23.69 11.29 17.61
C ASN A 413 24.95 12.13 17.90
N ASN A 414 26.06 11.51 18.31
CA ASN A 414 27.32 12.17 18.65
C ASN A 414 28.33 12.18 17.50
N GLY A 415 28.01 11.56 16.36
CA GLY A 415 28.97 11.32 15.27
C GLY A 415 30.01 10.23 15.59
N THR A 416 29.71 9.36 16.56
CA THR A 416 30.56 8.19 16.90
C THR A 416 30.18 7.02 16.00
N VAL A 417 31.17 6.39 15.36
CA VAL A 417 30.95 5.16 14.60
C VAL A 417 30.57 4.04 15.56
N VAL A 418 29.33 3.56 15.47
CA VAL A 418 28.78 2.48 16.31
C VAL A 418 28.82 1.11 15.61
N ARG A 419 28.83 1.10 14.28
CA ARG A 419 28.96 -0.10 13.42
C ARG A 419 29.61 0.26 12.10
N HIS A 420 30.08 -0.75 11.37
CA HIS A 420 30.46 -0.62 9.96
C HIS A 420 30.14 -1.90 9.18
N GLN A 421 29.96 -1.78 7.87
CA GLN A 421 29.75 -2.89 6.95
C GLN A 421 30.62 -2.69 5.71
N ASN A 422 31.19 -3.78 5.18
CA ASN A 422 31.97 -3.75 3.95
C ASN A 422 31.05 -4.08 2.76
N VAL A 423 31.03 -3.22 1.74
CA VAL A 423 30.05 -3.24 0.65
C VAL A 423 30.76 -3.38 -0.70
N SER A 424 30.32 -4.34 -1.53
CA SER A 424 30.97 -4.70 -2.80
C SER A 424 29.93 -4.85 -3.93
N LYS A 425 30.35 -5.37 -5.08
CA LYS A 425 29.42 -5.80 -6.13
C LYS A 425 28.65 -7.07 -5.73
N ASP A 426 29.16 -7.88 -4.82
CA ASP A 426 28.63 -9.23 -4.53
C ASP A 426 27.34 -9.17 -3.69
N ASN A 427 27.18 -8.11 -2.89
CA ASN A 427 25.93 -7.72 -2.26
C ASN A 427 25.21 -6.57 -3.02
N ASP A 428 25.43 -6.49 -4.34
CA ASP A 428 24.85 -5.51 -5.27
C ASP A 428 24.92 -4.03 -4.79
N TRP A 429 25.99 -3.70 -4.05
CA TRP A 429 26.27 -2.41 -3.42
C TRP A 429 25.29 -1.95 -2.32
N PHE A 430 24.51 -2.86 -1.73
CA PHE A 430 23.60 -2.59 -0.62
C PHE A 430 24.28 -2.67 0.76
N TYR A 431 23.69 -2.07 1.79
CA TYR A 431 24.03 -2.26 3.20
C TYR A 431 22.80 -2.21 4.12
N GLU A 432 22.91 -2.92 5.25
CA GLU A 432 21.85 -3.15 6.23
C GLU A 432 22.42 -3.15 7.66
N PHE A 433 21.89 -2.29 8.52
CA PHE A 433 22.25 -2.22 9.94
C PHE A 433 21.01 -2.50 10.80
N ASN A 434 20.75 -3.79 11.04
CA ASN A 434 19.57 -4.28 11.76
C ASN A 434 19.76 -4.30 13.29
N ASN A 435 18.70 -4.45 14.09
CA ASN A 435 18.77 -4.47 15.57
C ASN A 435 19.42 -3.22 16.21
N LEU A 436 19.16 -2.02 15.70
CA LEU A 436 19.68 -0.77 16.29
C LEU A 436 18.74 -0.24 17.38
N PRO A 437 19.23 0.15 18.58
CA PRO A 437 18.39 0.83 19.57
C PRO A 437 17.78 2.13 19.01
N LYS A 438 16.45 2.24 18.98
CA LYS A 438 15.78 3.47 18.52
C LYS A 438 15.90 4.61 19.52
N TYR A 439 16.08 4.31 20.81
CA TYR A 439 16.18 5.27 21.90
C TYR A 439 17.43 5.04 22.75
N ASP A 440 18.04 6.14 23.22
CA ASP A 440 19.18 6.13 24.13
C ASP A 440 18.78 5.76 25.57
N SER A 441 19.76 5.72 26.49
CA SER A 441 19.55 5.45 27.92
C SER A 441 18.67 6.48 28.64
N ASN A 442 18.34 7.60 28.01
CA ASN A 442 17.50 8.67 28.53
C ASN A 442 16.11 8.71 27.86
N GLY A 443 15.81 7.77 26.95
CA GLY A 443 14.58 7.75 26.16
C GLY A 443 14.56 8.71 24.96
N THR A 444 15.70 9.30 24.59
CA THR A 444 15.82 10.20 23.43
C THR A 444 16.08 9.41 22.15
N GLU A 445 15.38 9.73 21.06
CA GLU A 445 15.51 9.02 19.79
C GLU A 445 16.91 9.17 19.16
N ILE A 446 17.49 8.06 18.70
CA ILE A 446 18.81 8.02 18.06
C ILE A 446 18.67 8.23 16.56
N LYS A 447 19.18 9.36 16.06
CA LYS A 447 19.17 9.72 14.64
C LYS A 447 20.44 9.19 13.98
N TYR A 448 20.37 7.94 13.56
CA TYR A 448 21.47 7.32 12.84
C TYR A 448 21.75 8.02 11.50
N THR A 449 23.03 8.19 11.22
CA THR A 449 23.55 8.68 9.93
C THR A 449 24.62 7.71 9.41
N VAL A 450 24.98 7.82 8.14
CA VAL A 450 26.01 6.98 7.52
C VAL A 450 27.13 7.82 6.92
N SER A 451 28.33 7.25 6.85
CA SER A 451 29.49 7.79 6.14
C SER A 451 30.28 6.68 5.46
N GLU A 452 31.25 7.04 4.63
CA GLU A 452 32.13 6.10 3.93
C GLU A 452 33.60 6.42 4.25
N ASP A 453 34.42 5.37 4.44
CA ASP A 453 35.87 5.50 4.55
C ASP A 453 36.46 6.11 3.27
N ALA A 454 37.35 7.10 3.41
CA ALA A 454 37.83 7.93 2.30
C ALA A 454 38.42 7.14 1.11
N VAL A 455 37.61 6.88 0.08
CA VAL A 455 38.00 6.11 -1.10
C VAL A 455 38.94 6.93 -1.99
N LYS A 456 40.16 6.44 -2.17
CA LYS A 456 41.19 7.09 -2.99
C LYS A 456 40.71 7.37 -4.42
N GLY A 457 40.63 8.66 -4.78
CA GLY A 457 40.22 9.11 -6.12
C GLY A 457 38.72 9.31 -6.29
N PHE A 458 37.92 9.17 -5.24
CA PHE A 458 36.49 9.43 -5.25
C PHE A 458 36.07 10.33 -4.09
N THR A 459 35.05 11.15 -4.32
CA THR A 459 34.45 12.02 -3.33
C THR A 459 33.02 11.57 -3.08
N GLY A 460 32.73 11.15 -1.85
CA GLY A 460 31.41 10.72 -1.43
C GLY A 460 30.47 11.91 -1.19
N LEU A 461 29.26 11.80 -1.72
CA LEU A 461 28.13 12.70 -1.52
C LEU A 461 27.05 11.92 -0.75
N PRO A 462 26.84 12.19 0.55
CA PRO A 462 25.75 11.57 1.30
C PRO A 462 24.41 12.14 0.84
N THR A 463 23.39 11.29 0.77
CA THR A 463 22.02 11.66 0.43
C THR A 463 21.12 11.73 1.66
N GLY A 464 19.92 12.29 1.52
CA GLY A 464 18.95 12.41 2.62
C GLY A 464 18.25 11.09 3.00
N ASN A 465 18.44 10.02 2.23
CA ASN A 465 17.79 8.72 2.38
C ASN A 465 18.80 7.58 2.68
N HIS A 466 19.90 7.92 3.36
CA HIS A 466 20.99 7.01 3.73
C HIS A 466 21.77 6.35 2.58
N ASP A 467 21.50 6.62 1.29
CA ASP A 467 22.41 6.24 0.19
C ASP A 467 23.67 7.13 0.19
N ILE A 468 24.79 6.57 -0.30
CA ILE A 468 26.05 7.31 -0.50
C ILE A 468 26.42 7.24 -1.99
N THR A 469 26.60 8.41 -2.62
CA THR A 469 26.99 8.50 -4.05
C THR A 469 28.44 8.94 -4.20
N ASN A 470 29.28 8.12 -4.81
CA ASN A 470 30.64 8.55 -5.18
C ASN A 470 30.68 9.15 -6.59
N ILE A 471 31.26 10.34 -6.67
CA ILE A 471 31.80 10.94 -7.90
C ILE A 471 33.33 10.80 -7.91
N LEU A 472 33.98 11.02 -9.04
CA LEU A 472 35.45 11.11 -9.11
C LEU A 472 35.96 12.33 -8.34
N THR A 473 37.02 12.17 -7.53
CA THR A 473 37.72 13.31 -6.92
C THR A 473 38.38 14.13 -8.04
N PRO A 474 38.17 15.44 -8.11
CA PRO A 474 38.79 16.26 -9.15
C PRO A 474 40.32 16.28 -9.06
N ASP A 475 40.99 16.02 -10.19
CA ASP A 475 42.42 16.32 -10.33
C ASP A 475 42.62 17.84 -10.48
N THR A 476 42.86 18.49 -9.34
CA THR A 476 43.10 19.93 -9.24
C THR A 476 44.39 20.41 -9.92
N SER A 477 45.24 19.50 -10.43
CA SER A 477 46.41 19.87 -11.23
C SER A 477 46.09 20.10 -12.71
N THR A 478 44.84 19.81 -13.11
CA THR A 478 44.34 19.95 -14.48
C THR A 478 43.06 20.78 -14.54
N ILE A 479 42.73 21.26 -15.74
CA ILE A 479 41.40 21.81 -16.06
C ILE A 479 40.99 21.22 -17.40
N LYS A 480 39.87 20.52 -17.46
CA LYS A 480 39.35 19.92 -18.69
C LYS A 480 38.11 20.66 -19.17
N ILE A 481 38.05 20.88 -20.47
CA ILE A 481 36.88 21.40 -21.18
C ILE A 481 36.39 20.34 -22.16
N THR A 482 35.07 20.10 -22.18
CA THR A 482 34.39 19.24 -23.16
C THR A 482 33.32 20.05 -23.88
N LYS A 483 33.26 19.94 -25.21
CA LYS A 483 32.25 20.60 -26.04
C LYS A 483 31.17 19.60 -26.47
N ILE A 484 29.93 19.89 -26.11
CA ILE A 484 28.74 19.13 -26.53
C ILE A 484 27.93 19.96 -27.54
N TRP A 485 27.23 19.25 -28.43
CA TRP A 485 26.39 19.79 -29.48
C TRP A 485 25.01 19.12 -29.42
N HIS A 486 23.94 19.91 -29.28
CA HIS A 486 22.56 19.45 -29.49
C HIS A 486 22.09 19.94 -30.87
N ASP A 487 22.33 19.13 -31.89
CA ASP A 487 22.08 19.42 -33.31
C ASP A 487 21.66 18.18 -34.13
N GLY A 488 21.17 17.14 -33.44
CA GLY A 488 20.76 15.86 -34.04
C GLY A 488 21.94 15.11 -34.62
N ASN A 489 23.05 15.01 -33.88
CA ASN A 489 24.34 14.51 -34.37
C ASN A 489 24.77 15.13 -35.72
N ASN A 490 24.73 16.46 -35.83
CA ASN A 490 25.04 17.26 -37.03
C ASN A 490 24.18 16.91 -38.27
N LYS A 491 22.91 16.50 -38.07
CA LYS A 491 21.91 16.20 -39.12
C LYS A 491 21.84 17.22 -40.26
N TYR A 492 22.14 18.49 -39.98
CA TYR A 492 22.06 19.61 -40.93
C TYR A 492 23.40 20.05 -41.51
N ASN A 493 24.52 19.42 -41.16
CA ASN A 493 25.89 19.81 -41.55
C ASN A 493 26.27 21.27 -41.21
N MET A 494 25.66 21.84 -40.16
CA MET A 494 25.88 23.23 -39.74
C MET A 494 27.00 23.36 -38.69
N ARG A 495 27.43 22.25 -38.07
CA ARG A 495 28.47 22.24 -37.05
C ARG A 495 29.81 22.68 -37.64
N PRO A 496 30.51 23.66 -37.03
CA PRO A 496 31.80 24.10 -37.54
C PRO A 496 32.85 22.98 -37.42
N ASN A 497 33.87 23.00 -38.29
CA ASN A 497 34.98 22.04 -38.25
C ASN A 497 35.86 22.19 -36.99
N SER A 498 35.88 23.40 -36.42
CA SER A 498 36.59 23.72 -35.19
C SER A 498 35.94 24.88 -34.45
N ILE A 499 36.21 24.99 -33.14
CA ILE A 499 35.97 26.20 -32.35
C ILE A 499 37.23 26.54 -31.56
N LYS A 500 37.35 27.79 -31.10
CA LYS A 500 38.31 28.16 -30.06
C LYS A 500 37.64 28.19 -28.70
N VAL A 501 38.39 27.86 -27.65
CA VAL A 501 37.99 28.01 -26.25
C VAL A 501 39.12 28.67 -25.47
N GLY A 502 38.79 29.52 -24.50
CA GLY A 502 39.76 30.24 -23.68
C GLY A 502 39.53 30.08 -22.19
N LEU A 503 40.63 29.90 -21.45
CA LEU A 503 40.70 29.84 -19.99
C LEU A 503 41.21 31.17 -19.42
N TYR A 504 40.55 31.71 -18.39
CA TYR A 504 40.79 33.08 -17.92
C TYR A 504 40.60 33.27 -16.40
N GLY A 505 41.22 34.35 -15.87
CA GLY A 505 41.31 34.62 -14.43
C GLY A 505 40.64 35.90 -13.91
N ASP A 506 40.08 36.77 -14.76
CA ASP A 506 39.15 37.84 -14.32
C ASP A 506 38.10 38.12 -15.40
N SER A 507 36.91 38.58 -15.01
CA SER A 507 35.79 38.87 -15.92
C SER A 507 36.03 40.02 -16.91
N ASN A 508 37.27 40.52 -17.02
CA ASN A 508 37.70 41.61 -17.90
C ASN A 508 38.58 41.11 -19.06
N ASN A 509 38.47 39.83 -19.46
CA ASN A 509 39.28 39.17 -20.50
C ASN A 509 40.81 39.21 -20.29
N LYS A 510 41.30 39.34 -19.05
CA LYS A 510 42.75 39.25 -18.80
C LYS A 510 43.22 37.81 -18.79
N GLN A 511 44.21 37.53 -19.65
CA GLN A 511 44.88 36.23 -19.74
C GLN A 511 45.56 35.87 -18.41
N THR A 512 45.20 34.73 -17.83
CA THR A 512 45.95 34.11 -16.74
C THR A 512 47.26 33.57 -17.30
N LYS A 513 48.39 33.96 -16.71
CA LYS A 513 49.71 33.44 -17.13
C LYS A 513 49.87 31.98 -16.67
N LEU A 514 49.59 31.05 -17.57
CA LEU A 514 49.78 29.61 -17.33
C LEU A 514 51.26 29.25 -17.11
N ALA A 515 51.48 28.10 -16.47
CA ALA A 515 52.79 27.49 -16.36
C ALA A 515 53.37 27.12 -17.74
N ASN A 516 54.69 26.97 -17.81
CA ASN A 516 55.42 26.40 -18.95
C ASN A 516 55.17 27.07 -20.32
N ASN A 517 54.69 28.32 -20.35
CA ASN A 517 54.23 29.04 -21.55
C ASN A 517 53.11 28.31 -22.32
N GLN A 518 52.28 27.50 -21.66
CA GLN A 518 51.09 26.92 -22.30
C GLN A 518 50.12 28.03 -22.72
N SER A 519 49.51 27.88 -23.90
CA SER A 519 48.46 28.78 -24.38
C SER A 519 47.20 28.66 -23.50
N ASN A 520 46.65 29.80 -23.07
CA ASN A 520 45.35 29.83 -22.40
C ASN A 520 44.17 29.69 -23.38
N GLU A 521 44.42 29.79 -24.69
CA GLU A 521 43.49 29.42 -25.76
C GLU A 521 43.80 28.02 -26.31
N ALA A 522 42.76 27.23 -26.58
CA ALA A 522 42.85 25.96 -27.31
C ALA A 522 41.89 25.95 -28.51
N THR A 523 42.23 25.19 -29.55
CA THR A 523 41.33 24.93 -30.69
C THR A 523 40.78 23.52 -30.58
N LEU A 524 39.47 23.38 -30.43
CA LEU A 524 38.77 22.10 -30.39
C LEU A 524 38.37 21.71 -31.81
N THR A 525 38.65 20.46 -32.18
CA THR A 525 38.25 19.84 -33.46
C THR A 525 37.59 18.49 -33.18
N ALA A 526 36.81 18.01 -34.15
CA ALA A 526 36.24 16.66 -34.08
C ALA A 526 37.30 15.55 -34.16
N THR A 527 38.40 15.78 -34.89
CA THR A 527 39.37 14.75 -35.28
C THR A 527 40.57 14.62 -34.34
N ASP A 528 41.10 15.74 -33.84
CA ASP A 528 42.42 15.77 -33.20
C ASP A 528 42.32 15.82 -31.68
N ASN A 529 41.20 16.37 -31.18
CA ASN A 529 40.93 16.68 -29.79
C ASN A 529 39.61 16.06 -29.27
N ASN A 530 38.85 15.37 -30.13
CA ASN A 530 37.50 14.84 -29.85
C ASN A 530 36.60 15.84 -29.09
N TRP A 531 36.55 17.08 -29.58
CA TRP A 531 35.81 18.19 -28.95
C TRP A 531 36.18 18.48 -27.47
N SER A 532 37.39 18.10 -27.02
CA SER A 532 37.85 18.29 -25.64
C SER A 532 39.29 18.84 -25.55
N HIS A 533 39.65 19.49 -24.44
CA HIS A 533 41.02 19.89 -24.17
C HIS A 533 41.31 19.87 -22.67
N THR A 534 42.57 19.67 -22.29
CA THR A 534 43.01 19.67 -20.90
C THR A 534 44.22 20.59 -20.75
N TRP A 535 44.06 21.67 -19.98
CA TRP A 535 45.18 22.45 -19.46
C TRP A 535 45.79 21.74 -18.24
N THR A 536 47.09 21.87 -18.03
CA THR A 536 47.84 21.07 -17.04
C THR A 536 48.88 21.89 -16.29
N GLY A 537 49.25 21.45 -15.09
CA GLY A 537 50.34 22.05 -14.32
C GLY A 537 49.89 23.18 -13.39
N PHE A 538 48.63 23.15 -12.95
CA PHE A 538 48.15 24.02 -11.89
C PHE A 538 48.58 23.48 -10.52
N THR A 539 48.88 24.38 -9.58
CA THR A 539 49.26 24.03 -8.20
C THR A 539 48.18 24.35 -7.17
N ASN A 540 47.26 25.28 -7.49
CA ASN A 540 46.00 25.53 -6.79
C ASN A 540 45.10 26.41 -7.69
N PRO A 541 44.11 25.86 -8.41
CA PRO A 541 43.24 26.64 -9.29
C PRO A 541 42.05 27.26 -8.53
N THR A 542 42.34 28.15 -7.58
CA THR A 542 41.29 28.92 -6.89
C THR A 542 40.69 30.02 -7.77
N ASP A 543 41.46 30.51 -8.74
CA ASP A 543 41.19 31.76 -9.46
C ASP A 543 40.71 31.54 -10.91
N ILE A 544 40.03 30.42 -11.18
CA ILE A 544 39.35 30.19 -12.47
C ILE A 544 37.93 30.74 -12.37
N TRP A 545 37.62 31.78 -13.12
CA TRP A 545 36.29 32.41 -13.06
C TRP A 545 35.38 32.05 -14.25
N TYR A 546 35.94 31.68 -15.40
CA TYR A 546 35.19 31.26 -16.59
C TYR A 546 36.07 30.50 -17.59
N ILE A 547 35.39 29.70 -18.42
CA ILE A 547 35.87 29.21 -19.71
C ILE A 547 34.80 29.60 -20.73
N SER A 548 35.20 30.21 -21.84
CA SER A 548 34.30 30.68 -22.89
C SER A 548 34.66 30.11 -24.25
N GLU A 549 33.65 29.96 -25.11
CA GLU A 549 33.83 29.76 -26.54
C GLU A 549 34.25 31.09 -27.17
N LEU A 550 35.43 31.09 -27.80
CA LEU A 550 36.02 32.27 -28.42
C LEU A 550 35.55 32.37 -29.86
N ASP A 551 34.30 32.80 -30.02
CA ASP A 551 33.81 33.33 -31.28
C ASP A 551 34.66 34.57 -31.66
N PRO A 552 35.39 34.54 -32.80
CA PRO A 552 36.17 35.68 -33.26
C PRO A 552 35.30 36.86 -33.73
N ASP A 553 33.99 36.66 -33.93
CA ASP A 553 33.04 37.70 -34.35
C ASP A 553 31.78 37.73 -33.48
N GLN A 554 31.98 38.09 -32.21
CA GLN A 554 30.95 38.49 -31.23
C GLN A 554 30.06 39.68 -31.69
N SER A 555 30.22 40.18 -32.91
CA SER A 555 29.35 41.20 -33.52
C SER A 555 28.38 40.63 -34.57
N SER A 556 28.61 39.42 -35.07
CA SER A 556 27.78 38.83 -36.11
C SER A 556 26.55 38.10 -35.55
N THR A 557 25.36 38.49 -36.00
CA THR A 557 24.08 37.85 -35.64
C THR A 557 23.84 36.52 -36.35
N ASN A 558 24.91 35.89 -36.87
CA ASN A 558 24.84 34.96 -38.00
C ASN A 558 25.31 33.54 -37.65
N THR A 559 25.68 33.26 -36.40
CA THR A 559 25.97 31.90 -35.94
C THR A 559 24.67 31.10 -35.75
N PRO A 560 24.52 29.91 -36.36
CA PRO A 560 23.27 29.14 -36.31
C PRO A 560 23.03 28.42 -34.99
N TYR A 561 23.91 28.60 -33.99
CA TYR A 561 23.82 27.99 -32.67
C TYR A 561 23.51 29.03 -31.60
N ILE A 562 22.78 28.62 -30.56
CA ILE A 562 22.62 29.38 -29.32
C ILE A 562 23.93 29.24 -28.53
N ILE A 563 24.46 30.38 -28.08
CA ILE A 563 25.74 30.46 -27.37
C ILE A 563 25.62 29.81 -25.99
N SER A 564 26.73 29.23 -25.54
CA SER A 564 26.74 28.09 -24.64
C SER A 564 26.29 28.34 -23.20
N LYS A 565 25.51 27.39 -22.66
CA LYS A 565 25.57 27.04 -21.23
C LYS A 565 26.98 26.50 -20.94
N THR A 566 27.65 27.03 -19.91
CA THR A 566 28.87 26.44 -19.34
C THR A 566 28.53 25.87 -17.96
N GLN A 567 28.71 24.56 -17.76
CA GLN A 567 28.35 23.86 -16.52
C GLN A 567 29.53 23.05 -15.96
N ASP A 568 29.54 22.84 -14.65
CA ASP A 568 30.44 21.91 -13.96
C ASP A 568 29.98 20.47 -14.21
N ALA A 569 30.83 19.65 -14.83
CA ALA A 569 30.52 18.25 -15.11
C ALA A 569 30.40 17.48 -13.78
N LEU A 570 29.19 16.99 -13.47
CA LEU A 570 28.87 16.32 -12.20
C LEU A 570 29.25 17.15 -10.94
N GLY A 571 29.22 18.49 -11.04
CA GLY A 571 29.61 19.40 -9.95
C GLY A 571 31.13 19.59 -9.78
N ASN A 572 31.95 18.98 -10.63
CA ASN A 572 33.39 19.20 -10.63
C ASN A 572 33.73 20.55 -11.32
N LYS A 573 34.04 21.58 -10.53
CA LYS A 573 34.40 22.92 -11.04
C LYS A 573 35.66 22.98 -11.93
N TYR A 574 36.46 21.92 -11.98
CA TYR A 574 37.66 21.81 -12.82
C TYR A 574 37.42 21.02 -14.13
N GLU A 575 36.27 20.35 -14.26
CA GLU A 575 35.78 19.79 -15.52
C GLU A 575 34.56 20.58 -16.00
N LYS A 576 34.73 21.41 -17.04
CA LYS A 576 33.64 22.19 -17.62
C LYS A 576 33.06 21.49 -18.85
N THR A 577 31.75 21.59 -19.01
CA THR A 577 31.06 21.29 -20.26
C THR A 577 30.50 22.58 -20.84
N ILE A 578 30.82 22.84 -22.12
CA ILE A 578 30.23 23.92 -22.93
C ILE A 578 29.27 23.26 -23.91
N THR A 579 28.01 23.68 -23.96
CA THR A 579 26.97 23.08 -24.83
C THR A 579 26.42 24.09 -25.82
N ASN A 580 26.55 23.85 -27.13
CA ASN A 580 25.83 24.62 -28.16
C ASN A 580 24.59 23.84 -28.62
N THR A 581 23.43 24.49 -28.63
CA THR A 581 22.19 23.95 -29.22
C THR A 581 21.93 24.63 -30.55
N LEU A 582 21.59 23.88 -31.60
CA LEU A 582 21.24 24.45 -32.89
C LEU A 582 20.00 25.35 -32.75
N ALA A 583 20.04 26.54 -33.33
CA ALA A 583 18.97 27.52 -33.23
C ALA A 583 17.92 27.31 -34.33
N THR A 584 16.67 27.61 -33.99
CA THR A 584 15.56 27.76 -34.94
C THR A 584 14.80 29.05 -34.65
N ASN A 585 14.07 29.56 -35.63
CA ASN A 585 13.13 30.66 -35.47
C ASN A 585 11.70 30.15 -35.67
N PHE A 586 10.76 30.72 -34.94
CA PHE A 586 9.33 30.40 -35.06
C PHE A 586 8.52 31.68 -35.25
N THR A 587 7.91 31.85 -36.42
CA THR A 587 7.10 33.03 -36.75
C THR A 587 5.62 32.72 -36.64
N VAL A 588 4.91 33.49 -35.82
CA VAL A 588 3.45 33.48 -35.76
C VAL A 588 2.93 34.62 -36.62
N LYS A 589 2.07 34.30 -37.57
CA LYS A 589 1.29 35.27 -38.34
C LYS A 589 -0.19 35.14 -38.01
N LYS A 590 -0.82 36.24 -37.58
CA LYS A 590 -2.27 36.33 -37.42
C LYS A 590 -2.91 36.82 -38.72
N VAL A 591 -3.90 36.09 -39.20
CA VAL A 591 -4.76 36.45 -40.33
C VAL A 591 -6.19 36.66 -39.82
N TRP A 592 -6.86 37.65 -40.38
CA TRP A 592 -8.25 38.01 -40.08
C TRP A 592 -9.10 37.80 -41.32
N ASP A 593 -9.98 36.80 -41.28
CA ASP A 593 -10.95 36.52 -42.33
C ASP A 593 -12.32 37.09 -41.91
N ASP A 594 -12.45 38.40 -42.06
CA ASP A 594 -13.55 39.20 -41.50
C ASP A 594 -14.15 40.20 -42.49
N ASN A 595 -13.95 39.95 -43.79
CA ASN A 595 -14.28 40.85 -44.88
C ASN A 595 -13.78 42.30 -44.60
N ASN A 596 -12.46 42.42 -44.39
CA ASN A 596 -11.75 43.68 -44.11
C ASN A 596 -12.34 44.49 -42.93
N ASN A 597 -12.72 43.80 -41.85
CA ASN A 597 -13.34 44.36 -40.65
C ASN A 597 -14.56 45.27 -40.94
N THR A 598 -15.34 44.95 -41.99
CA THR A 598 -16.54 45.75 -42.37
C THR A 598 -17.59 45.87 -41.27
N LYS A 599 -17.56 44.98 -40.26
CA LYS A 599 -18.44 45.01 -39.08
C LYS A 599 -17.85 45.77 -37.87
N LYS A 600 -16.60 46.24 -37.93
CA LYS A 600 -15.85 46.88 -36.82
C LYS A 600 -15.79 46.02 -35.54
N ALA A 601 -15.70 44.71 -35.69
CA ALA A 601 -15.69 43.74 -34.60
C ALA A 601 -14.30 43.18 -34.29
N ARG A 602 -13.30 43.39 -35.16
CA ARG A 602 -11.90 43.01 -34.89
C ARG A 602 -11.37 43.83 -33.70
N PRO A 603 -10.78 43.19 -32.67
CA PRO A 603 -10.13 43.91 -31.57
C PRO A 603 -8.84 44.60 -32.03
N ASP A 604 -8.39 45.60 -31.28
CA ASP A 604 -7.14 46.34 -31.57
C ASP A 604 -5.90 45.46 -31.43
N SER A 605 -5.93 44.45 -30.54
CA SER A 605 -4.85 43.49 -30.31
C SER A 605 -5.36 42.14 -29.78
N ILE A 606 -4.47 41.14 -29.78
CA ILE A 606 -4.65 39.80 -29.19
C ILE A 606 -3.37 39.38 -28.48
N LYS A 607 -3.42 38.31 -27.67
CA LYS A 607 -2.23 37.67 -27.09
C LYS A 607 -2.05 36.23 -27.57
N ILE A 608 -0.81 35.86 -27.83
CA ILE A 608 -0.39 34.53 -28.30
C ILE A 608 0.61 33.93 -27.31
N GLN A 609 0.37 32.71 -26.86
CA GLN A 609 1.31 31.91 -26.07
C GLN A 609 2.09 30.95 -26.98
N LEU A 610 3.42 30.94 -26.86
CA LEU A 610 4.29 29.93 -27.47
C LEU A 610 4.35 28.67 -26.60
N TYR A 611 4.41 27.50 -27.23
CA TYR A 611 4.59 26.19 -26.61
C TYR A 611 5.78 25.47 -27.25
N ALA A 612 6.53 24.73 -26.43
CA ALA A 612 7.62 23.85 -26.81
C ALA A 612 7.33 22.45 -26.26
N ASN A 613 7.18 21.45 -27.13
CA ASN A 613 6.73 20.10 -26.77
C ASN A 613 5.47 20.13 -25.87
N ASP A 614 4.44 20.88 -26.32
CA ASP A 614 3.17 21.18 -25.63
C ASP A 614 3.23 21.85 -24.25
N LYS A 615 4.44 22.17 -23.73
CA LYS A 615 4.63 22.97 -22.52
C LYS A 615 4.76 24.47 -22.87
N THR A 616 4.21 25.36 -22.06
CA THR A 616 4.33 26.81 -22.26
C THR A 616 5.79 27.27 -22.24
N SER A 617 6.14 28.20 -23.14
CA SER A 617 7.50 28.69 -23.35
C SER A 617 7.50 30.22 -23.44
N GLY A 618 7.99 30.90 -22.40
CA GLY A 618 7.99 32.37 -22.29
C GLY A 618 6.59 32.98 -22.04
N ASP A 619 6.55 34.30 -21.90
CA ASP A 619 5.31 35.05 -21.69
C ASP A 619 4.48 35.23 -22.98
N PRO A 620 3.15 35.41 -22.90
CA PRO A 620 2.31 35.69 -24.06
C PRO A 620 2.67 37.02 -24.76
N VAL A 621 2.91 36.96 -26.07
CA VAL A 621 3.23 38.13 -26.91
C VAL A 621 1.97 38.77 -27.50
N THR A 622 1.96 40.09 -27.63
CA THR A 622 0.84 40.84 -28.22
C THR A 622 0.99 40.92 -29.75
N LEU A 623 -0.07 40.57 -30.49
CA LEU A 623 -0.19 40.86 -31.93
C LEU A 623 -1.22 41.95 -32.16
N ASP A 624 -0.90 42.92 -33.02
CA ASP A 624 -1.73 44.09 -33.30
C ASP A 624 -1.45 44.67 -34.69
N SER A 625 -2.09 45.79 -35.03
CA SER A 625 -1.88 46.47 -36.32
C SER A 625 -0.50 47.11 -36.49
N THR A 626 0.22 47.42 -35.42
CA THR A 626 1.54 48.08 -35.44
C THR A 626 2.65 47.11 -35.81
N ASN A 627 2.57 45.85 -35.34
CA ASN A 627 3.48 44.77 -35.74
C ASN A 627 3.03 43.99 -36.98
N GLY A 628 2.04 44.51 -37.73
CA GLY A 628 1.51 43.84 -38.92
C GLY A 628 0.91 42.47 -38.62
N TRP A 629 0.36 42.30 -37.41
CA TRP A 629 -0.21 41.05 -36.90
C TRP A 629 0.77 39.87 -36.95
N THR A 630 2.08 40.13 -36.79
CA THR A 630 3.15 39.13 -36.94
C THR A 630 4.19 39.26 -35.83
N HIS A 631 4.65 38.14 -35.28
CA HIS A 631 5.77 38.08 -34.33
C HIS A 631 6.70 36.92 -34.65
N SER A 632 8.00 37.11 -34.48
CA SER A 632 9.02 36.08 -34.73
C SER A 632 9.82 35.83 -33.47
N PHE A 633 9.59 34.68 -32.85
CA PHE A 633 10.42 34.16 -31.77
C PHE A 633 11.75 33.70 -32.38
N SER A 634 12.82 34.45 -32.15
CA SER A 634 14.13 34.19 -32.74
C SER A 634 15.03 33.38 -31.81
N ARG A 635 15.92 32.57 -32.40
CA ARG A 635 16.97 31.80 -31.69
C ARG A 635 16.42 30.93 -30.55
N LEU A 636 15.33 30.22 -30.83
CA LEU A 636 14.79 29.13 -30.00
C LEU A 636 15.65 27.86 -30.14
N PRO A 637 15.81 27.03 -29.10
CA PRO A 637 16.54 25.77 -29.20
C PRO A 637 15.80 24.79 -30.12
N LYS A 638 16.45 24.28 -31.16
CA LYS A 638 15.89 23.28 -32.07
C LYS A 638 15.91 21.87 -31.46
N PHE A 639 16.77 21.63 -30.48
CA PHE A 639 16.93 20.34 -29.79
C PHE A 639 16.91 20.55 -28.26
N ASP A 640 16.40 19.57 -27.52
CA ASP A 640 16.45 19.54 -26.07
C ASP A 640 17.81 19.04 -25.52
N ASP A 641 17.98 19.06 -24.20
CA ASP A 641 19.21 18.63 -23.53
C ASP A 641 19.49 17.10 -23.69
N ASN A 642 18.63 16.33 -24.38
CA ASN A 642 18.84 14.93 -24.77
C ASN A 642 19.08 14.75 -26.30
N ASP A 643 19.34 15.84 -27.04
CA ASP A 643 19.47 15.87 -28.51
C ASP A 643 18.21 15.42 -29.29
N LYS A 644 17.01 15.60 -28.72
CA LYS A 644 15.73 15.36 -29.39
C LYS A 644 15.14 16.66 -29.94
N GLU A 645 14.65 16.62 -31.18
CA GLU A 645 14.12 17.82 -31.89
C GLU A 645 12.83 18.35 -31.22
N ILE A 646 12.80 19.66 -30.94
CA ILE A 646 11.70 20.33 -30.23
C ILE A 646 10.62 20.79 -31.22
N THR A 647 9.37 20.41 -30.94
CA THR A 647 8.20 20.87 -31.70
C THR A 647 7.66 22.16 -31.08
N TYR A 648 7.54 23.21 -31.90
CA TYR A 648 6.95 24.49 -31.49
C TYR A 648 5.54 24.66 -32.04
N THR A 649 4.64 25.22 -31.22
CA THR A 649 3.29 25.65 -31.63
C THR A 649 2.91 26.94 -30.91
N ALA A 650 1.95 27.69 -31.43
CA ALA A 650 1.42 28.90 -30.82
C ALA A 650 -0.10 28.88 -30.76
N LYS A 651 -0.66 29.28 -29.61
CA LYS A 651 -2.11 29.30 -29.37
C LYS A 651 -2.53 30.69 -28.89
N GLU A 652 -3.65 31.19 -29.41
CA GLU A 652 -4.24 32.44 -28.94
C GLU A 652 -4.77 32.24 -27.51
N THR A 653 -4.40 33.11 -26.56
CA THR A 653 -4.73 32.91 -25.14
C THR A 653 -6.22 33.01 -24.84
N SER A 654 -6.96 33.67 -25.73
CA SER A 654 -8.39 33.94 -25.62
C SER A 654 -8.92 34.34 -26.99
N VAL A 655 -9.75 33.51 -27.63
CA VAL A 655 -10.33 33.82 -28.94
C VAL A 655 -11.34 34.98 -28.79
N PRO A 656 -11.20 36.09 -29.53
CA PRO A 656 -12.11 37.23 -29.44
C PRO A 656 -13.57 36.90 -29.78
N GLU A 657 -14.48 37.60 -29.12
CA GLU A 657 -15.92 37.39 -29.27
C GLU A 657 -16.40 37.60 -30.72
N GLY A 658 -17.32 36.75 -31.18
CA GLY A 658 -17.78 36.75 -32.58
C GLY A 658 -16.84 36.09 -33.59
N TYR A 659 -15.65 35.63 -33.18
CA TYR A 659 -14.72 34.88 -34.03
C TYR A 659 -14.69 33.38 -33.73
N SER A 660 -14.15 32.62 -34.67
CA SER A 660 -13.61 31.26 -34.51
C SER A 660 -12.15 31.27 -34.92
N SER A 661 -11.29 30.55 -34.19
CA SER A 661 -9.84 30.49 -34.47
C SER A 661 -9.46 29.13 -35.03
N THR A 662 -8.54 29.14 -36.00
CA THR A 662 -7.87 27.96 -36.56
C THR A 662 -6.37 28.27 -36.65
N SER A 663 -5.52 27.26 -36.64
CA SER A 663 -4.10 27.44 -36.96
C SER A 663 -3.64 26.44 -38.01
N SER A 664 -2.56 26.80 -38.71
CA SER A 664 -1.94 25.98 -39.74
C SER A 664 -0.44 26.25 -39.77
N ILE A 665 0.35 25.21 -39.55
CA ILE A 665 1.80 25.28 -39.69
C ILE A 665 2.14 25.10 -41.18
N LYS A 666 2.94 26.02 -41.72
CA LYS A 666 3.66 25.81 -42.97
C LYS A 666 5.13 25.61 -42.63
N ASP A 667 5.64 24.43 -42.95
CA ASP A 667 7.07 24.17 -42.93
C ASP A 667 7.73 25.03 -44.01
N SER A 668 8.48 26.01 -43.55
CA SER A 668 9.55 26.68 -44.30
C SER A 668 10.90 26.04 -43.89
N ASP A 669 12.00 26.56 -44.45
CA ASP A 669 13.33 25.93 -44.38
C ASP A 669 13.78 25.52 -42.95
N THR A 670 14.67 24.53 -42.90
CA THR A 670 15.35 23.85 -41.77
C THR A 670 15.53 24.60 -40.44
N THR A 671 15.69 25.93 -40.47
CA THR A 671 15.95 26.81 -39.32
C THR A 671 14.83 27.84 -39.03
N HIS A 672 13.72 27.84 -39.79
CA HIS A 672 12.67 28.85 -39.67
C HIS A 672 11.28 28.29 -40.01
N GLN A 673 10.44 28.07 -39.00
CA GLN A 673 9.05 27.58 -39.16
C GLN A 673 8.03 28.73 -39.06
N THR A 674 6.89 28.62 -39.76
CA THR A 674 5.83 29.64 -39.71
C THR A 674 4.45 29.03 -39.40
N GLU A 675 3.83 29.44 -38.30
CA GLU A 675 2.43 29.13 -37.99
C GLU A 675 1.52 30.31 -38.35
N THR A 676 0.46 30.04 -39.12
CA THR A 676 -0.59 31.02 -39.43
C THR A 676 -1.83 30.72 -38.61
N ILE A 677 -2.13 31.59 -37.65
CA ILE A 677 -3.38 31.58 -36.87
C ILE A 677 -4.40 32.44 -37.63
N THR A 678 -5.50 31.85 -38.07
CA THR A 678 -6.59 32.56 -38.78
C THR A 678 -7.81 32.66 -37.88
N ASN A 679 -8.25 33.89 -37.60
CA ASN A 679 -9.56 34.10 -36.99
C ASN A 679 -10.55 34.53 -38.05
N THR A 680 -11.54 33.67 -38.29
CA THR A 680 -12.68 33.95 -39.16
C THR A 680 -13.80 34.59 -38.35
N TYR A 681 -14.32 35.72 -38.82
CA TYR A 681 -15.48 36.35 -38.21
C TYR A 681 -16.73 35.54 -38.55
N LYS A 682 -17.53 35.19 -37.55
CA LYS A 682 -18.75 34.39 -37.72
C LYS A 682 -19.76 35.21 -38.54
N SER A 683 -19.85 34.90 -39.83
CA SER A 683 -20.72 35.61 -40.78
C SER A 683 -22.17 35.59 -40.30
N THR A 684 -22.76 36.77 -40.11
CA THR A 684 -24.14 36.93 -39.63
C THR A 684 -25.20 36.74 -40.73
N THR A 685 -24.82 36.09 -41.83
CA THR A 685 -25.73 35.29 -42.65
C THR A 685 -25.39 33.82 -42.36
N PRO A 686 -26.03 33.17 -41.35
CA PRO A 686 -25.79 31.75 -41.12
C PRO A 686 -26.18 30.95 -42.36
N GLU A 687 -25.40 29.93 -42.73
CA GLU A 687 -25.93 28.92 -43.64
C GLU A 687 -27.06 28.21 -42.91
N THR A 688 -28.30 28.47 -43.33
CA THR A 688 -29.44 27.78 -42.75
C THR A 688 -29.65 26.42 -43.39
N THR A 689 -30.08 25.47 -42.58
CA THR A 689 -30.67 24.21 -42.99
C THR A 689 -32.16 24.20 -42.61
N GLN A 690 -32.84 23.14 -43.01
CA GLN A 690 -34.18 22.82 -42.54
C GLN A 690 -34.21 21.37 -42.06
N VAL A 691 -35.09 21.08 -41.11
CA VAL A 691 -35.38 19.74 -40.62
C VAL A 691 -36.84 19.46 -40.91
N LYS A 692 -37.12 18.54 -41.83
CA LYS A 692 -38.50 18.12 -42.11
C LYS A 692 -38.88 16.95 -41.22
N VAL A 693 -40.14 16.90 -40.81
CA VAL A 693 -40.68 15.79 -40.03
C VAL A 693 -41.96 15.30 -40.68
N ASN A 694 -42.00 14.02 -40.99
CA ASN A 694 -43.19 13.30 -41.45
C ASN A 694 -43.62 12.34 -40.35
N LYS A 695 -44.93 12.19 -40.13
CA LYS A 695 -45.50 11.25 -39.16
C LYS A 695 -46.24 10.13 -39.88
N VAL A 696 -45.92 8.90 -39.47
CA VAL A 696 -46.58 7.66 -39.86
C VAL A 696 -47.20 7.01 -38.63
N TRP A 697 -48.39 6.43 -38.80
CA TRP A 697 -49.08 5.62 -37.81
C TRP A 697 -49.19 4.18 -38.35
N LYS A 698 -48.72 3.20 -37.57
CA LYS A 698 -48.72 1.75 -37.91
C LYS A 698 -49.87 1.04 -37.23
N ASP A 699 -51.07 1.54 -37.49
CA ASP A 699 -52.31 1.05 -36.92
C ASP A 699 -52.90 -0.09 -37.75
N THR A 700 -53.44 -1.10 -37.08
CA THR A 700 -54.13 -2.24 -37.73
C THR A 700 -55.60 -1.96 -38.04
N ASN A 701 -56.16 -0.84 -37.54
CA ASN A 701 -57.53 -0.42 -37.82
C ASN A 701 -57.60 0.39 -39.12
N THR A 702 -58.63 0.16 -39.93
CA THR A 702 -58.73 0.73 -41.29
C THR A 702 -59.12 2.20 -41.35
N LYS A 703 -59.43 2.87 -40.22
CA LYS A 703 -59.59 4.33 -40.14
C LYS A 703 -59.55 4.88 -38.70
N PRO A 704 -58.38 5.00 -38.05
CA PRO A 704 -58.25 5.78 -36.83
C PRO A 704 -58.27 7.29 -37.17
N THR A 705 -58.69 8.12 -36.20
CA THR A 705 -58.49 9.57 -36.22
C THR A 705 -57.65 9.92 -35.01
N HIS A 706 -56.45 10.47 -35.22
CA HIS A 706 -55.49 10.73 -34.15
C HIS A 706 -55.49 12.21 -33.76
N ASP A 707 -55.34 12.48 -32.47
CA ASP A 707 -55.16 13.86 -31.98
C ASP A 707 -53.83 14.46 -32.46
N PRO A 708 -53.73 15.79 -32.68
CA PRO A 708 -52.51 16.44 -33.12
C PRO A 708 -51.34 16.25 -32.15
N ILE A 709 -50.25 15.68 -32.65
CA ILE A 709 -49.01 15.45 -31.91
C ILE A 709 -48.15 16.72 -31.86
N THR A 710 -47.24 16.81 -30.90
CA THR A 710 -46.20 17.86 -30.85
C THR A 710 -44.83 17.23 -31.02
N VAL A 711 -44.00 17.83 -31.87
CA VAL A 711 -42.61 17.40 -32.12
C VAL A 711 -41.68 18.56 -31.75
N HIS A 712 -40.64 18.26 -30.99
CA HIS A 712 -39.58 19.16 -30.56
C HIS A 712 -38.33 18.98 -31.42
N LEU A 713 -37.61 20.07 -31.67
CA LEU A 713 -36.31 20.07 -32.34
C LEU A 713 -35.17 20.10 -31.31
N LEU A 714 -34.21 19.18 -31.45
CA LEU A 714 -32.99 19.14 -30.66
C LEU A 714 -31.78 19.51 -31.52
N ALA A 715 -30.80 20.17 -30.92
CA ALA A 715 -29.54 20.61 -31.51
C ALA A 715 -28.37 20.13 -30.64
N ASP A 716 -27.50 19.28 -31.19
CA ASP A 716 -26.46 18.57 -30.43
C ASP A 716 -27.02 17.94 -29.13
N ASP A 717 -28.13 17.22 -29.30
CA ASP A 717 -28.94 16.52 -28.29
C ASP A 717 -29.49 17.40 -27.14
N LYS A 718 -29.53 18.72 -27.33
CA LYS A 718 -30.19 19.67 -26.42
C LYS A 718 -31.46 20.22 -27.05
N ASP A 719 -32.53 20.29 -26.25
CA ASP A 719 -33.81 20.87 -26.67
C ASP A 719 -33.65 22.36 -27.03
N THR A 720 -34.17 22.75 -28.20
CA THR A 720 -34.13 24.13 -28.70
C THR A 720 -35.36 24.95 -28.28
N GLY A 721 -36.37 24.32 -27.67
CA GLY A 721 -37.67 24.91 -27.39
C GLY A 721 -38.54 25.18 -28.64
N LYS A 722 -38.05 24.86 -29.85
CA LYS A 722 -38.82 24.96 -31.09
C LYS A 722 -39.70 23.71 -31.25
N THR A 723 -40.99 23.91 -31.49
CA THR A 723 -41.95 22.84 -31.75
C THR A 723 -42.73 23.02 -33.05
N VAL A 724 -43.17 21.92 -33.65
CA VAL A 724 -44.23 21.86 -34.68
C VAL A 724 -45.34 20.92 -34.22
N LYS A 725 -46.55 21.07 -34.79
CA LYS A 725 -47.67 20.16 -34.53
C LYS A 725 -48.09 19.44 -35.81
N LEU A 726 -48.16 18.11 -35.77
CA LEU A 726 -48.53 17.28 -36.92
C LEU A 726 -49.95 16.73 -36.72
N SER A 727 -50.74 16.74 -37.80
CA SER A 727 -52.17 16.45 -37.79
C SER A 727 -52.67 16.10 -39.19
N ASP A 728 -53.90 15.61 -39.32
CA ASP A 728 -54.56 15.46 -40.63
C ASP A 728 -54.57 16.76 -41.45
N SER A 729 -54.62 17.92 -40.79
CA SER A 729 -54.74 19.23 -41.48
C SER A 729 -53.47 19.70 -42.21
N ASN A 730 -52.29 19.24 -41.78
CA ASN A 730 -51.01 19.40 -42.49
C ASN A 730 -50.48 18.06 -43.04
N THR A 731 -51.39 17.12 -43.35
CA THR A 731 -51.08 15.79 -43.89
C THR A 731 -49.98 15.05 -43.13
N TRP A 732 -49.96 15.23 -41.80
CA TRP A 732 -48.98 14.65 -40.89
C TRP A 732 -47.52 15.02 -41.20
N SER A 733 -47.27 16.18 -41.81
CA SER A 733 -45.94 16.67 -42.22
C SER A 733 -45.71 18.15 -41.95
N ASP A 734 -44.53 18.53 -41.46
CA ASP A 734 -44.12 19.94 -41.28
C ASP A 734 -42.59 20.09 -41.31
N SER A 735 -42.06 21.31 -41.18
CA SER A 735 -40.62 21.58 -41.23
C SER A 735 -40.16 22.73 -40.34
N PHE A 736 -39.09 22.48 -39.59
CA PHE A 736 -38.32 23.52 -38.93
C PHE A 736 -37.39 24.19 -39.96
N THR A 737 -37.69 25.42 -40.35
CA THR A 737 -36.87 26.21 -41.28
C THR A 737 -35.96 27.20 -40.53
N ASN A 738 -34.97 27.77 -41.23
CA ASN A 738 -34.04 28.76 -40.69
C ASN A 738 -33.32 28.26 -39.42
N LEU A 739 -32.67 27.11 -39.56
CA LEU A 739 -31.85 26.47 -38.52
C LEU A 739 -30.37 26.65 -38.84
N ASP A 740 -29.55 27.12 -37.92
CA ASP A 740 -28.12 27.35 -38.17
C ASP A 740 -27.37 26.03 -38.42
N LYS A 741 -26.68 25.86 -39.55
CA LYS A 741 -25.90 24.63 -39.78
C LYS A 741 -24.77 24.43 -38.77
N GLN A 742 -24.24 25.51 -38.18
CA GLN A 742 -23.04 25.47 -37.35
C GLN A 742 -23.17 26.30 -36.07
N ALA A 743 -22.80 25.68 -34.94
CA ALA A 743 -22.59 26.36 -33.67
C ALA A 743 -21.08 26.52 -33.45
N ASN A 744 -20.62 27.77 -33.28
CA ASN A 744 -19.21 28.11 -33.02
C ASN A 744 -18.18 27.60 -34.05
N GLY A 745 -18.61 27.18 -35.24
CA GLY A 745 -17.74 26.62 -36.30
C GLY A 745 -17.70 25.08 -36.33
N LYS A 746 -18.52 24.41 -35.53
CA LYS A 746 -18.80 22.97 -35.62
C LYS A 746 -20.22 22.77 -36.18
N ASP A 747 -20.42 21.78 -37.04
CA ASP A 747 -21.75 21.38 -37.52
C ASP A 747 -22.67 20.97 -36.37
N ILE A 748 -23.90 21.51 -36.38
CA ILE A 748 -24.96 21.17 -35.42
C ILE A 748 -25.63 19.87 -35.87
N THR A 749 -25.59 18.87 -35.00
CA THR A 749 -26.34 17.63 -35.20
C THR A 749 -27.79 17.87 -34.79
N TYR A 750 -28.65 18.15 -35.77
CA TYR A 750 -30.10 18.23 -35.52
C TYR A 750 -30.73 16.85 -35.44
N THR A 751 -31.52 16.65 -34.37
CA THR A 751 -32.38 15.50 -34.08
C THR A 751 -33.78 16.01 -33.72
N VAL A 752 -34.78 15.11 -33.64
CA VAL A 752 -36.16 15.46 -33.25
C VAL A 752 -36.67 14.49 -32.20
N LYS A 753 -37.62 14.94 -31.39
CA LYS A 753 -38.28 14.17 -30.33
C LYS A 753 -39.78 14.41 -30.39
N GLU A 754 -40.59 13.37 -30.19
CA GLU A 754 -42.05 13.50 -30.08
C GLU A 754 -42.48 13.62 -28.61
N ASP A 755 -43.53 14.40 -28.35
CA ASP A 755 -44.39 14.19 -27.17
C ASP A 755 -45.24 12.94 -27.42
N THR A 756 -44.63 11.77 -27.19
CA THR A 756 -45.18 10.46 -27.51
C THR A 756 -46.61 10.29 -26.99
N PRO A 757 -47.62 10.14 -27.87
CA PRO A 757 -49.01 10.00 -27.49
C PRO A 757 -49.26 8.77 -26.61
N THR A 758 -50.06 8.94 -25.56
CA THR A 758 -50.39 7.88 -24.59
C THR A 758 -50.89 6.62 -25.29
N GLY A 759 -50.18 5.50 -25.10
CA GLY A 759 -50.51 4.22 -25.73
C GLY A 759 -49.94 3.99 -27.13
N TYR A 760 -48.90 4.74 -27.53
CA TYR A 760 -48.12 4.48 -28.74
C TYR A 760 -46.61 4.53 -28.49
N ASP A 761 -45.87 3.58 -29.05
CA ASP A 761 -44.41 3.56 -29.06
C ASP A 761 -43.92 4.33 -30.29
N SER A 762 -43.12 5.37 -30.05
CA SER A 762 -42.65 6.30 -31.09
C SER A 762 -41.23 5.97 -31.52
N ALA A 763 -41.07 5.51 -32.77
CA ALA A 763 -39.79 5.20 -33.39
C ALA A 763 -39.41 6.28 -34.41
N ILE A 764 -38.26 6.93 -34.22
CA ILE A 764 -37.78 8.04 -35.06
C ILE A 764 -36.70 7.52 -36.01
N SER A 765 -36.87 7.73 -37.31
CA SER A 765 -35.88 7.42 -38.34
C SER A 765 -35.47 8.66 -39.14
N LYS A 766 -34.26 8.64 -39.69
CA LYS A 766 -33.67 9.71 -40.51
C LYS A 766 -33.28 9.12 -41.87
N ALA A 767 -33.54 9.81 -42.97
CA ALA A 767 -33.10 9.35 -44.29
C ALA A 767 -31.63 9.72 -44.54
N ASP A 768 -30.81 8.74 -44.94
CA ASP A 768 -29.35 8.89 -45.09
C ASP A 768 -28.95 10.08 -45.95
N GLY A 769 -27.98 10.87 -45.46
CA GLY A 769 -27.49 12.08 -46.14
C GLY A 769 -28.45 13.28 -46.13
N THR A 770 -29.60 13.20 -45.45
CA THR A 770 -30.59 14.29 -45.37
C THR A 770 -30.81 14.79 -43.93
N ASN A 771 -31.61 15.84 -43.75
CA ASN A 771 -32.20 16.24 -42.46
C ASN A 771 -33.73 15.97 -42.41
N ASP A 772 -34.22 15.05 -43.23
CA ASP A 772 -35.63 14.68 -43.29
C ASP A 772 -35.86 13.44 -42.40
N PHE A 773 -36.73 13.60 -41.39
CA PHE A 773 -37.08 12.56 -40.41
C PHE A 773 -38.46 11.98 -40.69
N THR A 774 -38.64 10.70 -40.34
CA THR A 774 -39.94 10.04 -40.27
C THR A 774 -40.14 9.47 -38.89
N ILE A 775 -41.12 10.00 -38.17
CA ILE A 775 -41.56 9.47 -36.88
C ILE A 775 -42.65 8.43 -37.14
N THR A 776 -42.56 7.27 -36.52
CA THR A 776 -43.51 6.17 -36.68
C THR A 776 -44.08 5.80 -35.32
N ASN A 777 -45.38 6.03 -35.11
CA ASN A 777 -46.06 5.44 -33.96
C ASN A 777 -46.57 4.04 -34.30
N THR A 778 -46.42 3.13 -33.34
CA THR A 778 -47.07 1.82 -33.32
C THR A 778 -47.79 1.71 -31.96
N PRO A 779 -49.02 1.19 -31.85
CA PRO A 779 -49.70 1.10 -30.55
C PRO A 779 -48.86 0.39 -29.49
N THR A 780 -48.62 1.02 -28.33
CA THR A 780 -47.88 0.45 -27.20
C THR A 780 -48.63 -0.76 -26.69
N GLN A 781 -47.94 -1.90 -26.61
CA GLN A 781 -48.44 -3.02 -25.82
C GLN A 781 -48.20 -2.67 -24.34
N THR A 782 -49.29 -2.36 -23.62
CA THR A 782 -49.28 -1.68 -22.32
C THR A 782 -48.24 -2.23 -21.35
N THR A 783 -47.20 -1.43 -21.07
CA THR A 783 -46.16 -1.77 -20.09
C THR A 783 -46.74 -1.72 -18.66
N PRO A 784 -46.57 -2.75 -17.82
CA PRO A 784 -47.16 -2.78 -16.49
C PRO A 784 -46.28 -2.07 -15.45
N THR A 785 -46.79 -1.87 -14.23
CA THR A 785 -45.99 -1.41 -13.07
C THR A 785 -45.02 -2.49 -12.58
N THR A 786 -45.31 -3.74 -12.92
CA THR A 786 -44.42 -4.89 -12.84
C THR A 786 -43.91 -5.27 -14.23
N ARG A 787 -42.84 -6.06 -14.31
CA ARG A 787 -42.42 -6.75 -15.52
C ARG A 787 -42.36 -8.25 -15.26
N SER A 788 -42.61 -9.03 -16.31
CA SER A 788 -42.14 -10.41 -16.36
C SER A 788 -40.65 -10.42 -16.70
N PHE A 789 -39.89 -11.34 -16.11
CA PHE A 789 -38.51 -11.64 -16.48
C PHE A 789 -38.42 -13.11 -16.84
N THR A 790 -38.07 -13.41 -18.09
CA THR A 790 -37.99 -14.78 -18.60
C THR A 790 -36.54 -15.24 -18.67
N VAL A 791 -36.24 -16.40 -18.07
CA VAL A 791 -35.03 -17.14 -18.39
C VAL A 791 -35.31 -18.22 -19.44
N LYS A 792 -34.40 -18.36 -20.40
CA LYS A 792 -34.35 -19.47 -21.36
C LYS A 792 -33.01 -20.16 -21.24
N LYS A 793 -33.01 -21.48 -21.06
CA LYS A 793 -31.82 -22.32 -21.13
C LYS A 793 -31.64 -22.81 -22.55
N VAL A 794 -30.44 -22.62 -23.09
CA VAL A 794 -30.04 -23.17 -24.39
C VAL A 794 -28.77 -24.00 -24.19
N TRP A 795 -28.68 -25.11 -24.92
CA TRP A 795 -27.52 -25.98 -24.95
C TRP A 795 -26.86 -25.88 -26.33
N ALA A 796 -25.73 -25.20 -26.41
CA ALA A 796 -25.00 -24.92 -27.64
C ALA A 796 -24.01 -26.05 -27.97
N ASP A 797 -24.48 -27.30 -27.87
CA ASP A 797 -23.69 -28.52 -28.07
C ASP A 797 -24.35 -29.53 -29.04
N GLY A 798 -25.56 -29.22 -29.52
CA GLY A 798 -26.31 -30.05 -30.46
C GLY A 798 -26.97 -31.31 -29.86
N LYS A 799 -26.91 -31.54 -28.54
CA LYS A 799 -27.56 -32.69 -27.90
C LYS A 799 -28.99 -32.35 -27.46
N THR A 800 -29.88 -33.34 -27.49
CA THR A 800 -31.33 -33.19 -27.21
C THR A 800 -31.81 -33.86 -25.92
N ASN A 801 -30.87 -34.45 -25.17
CA ASN A 801 -31.08 -35.09 -23.87
C ASN A 801 -30.05 -34.49 -22.91
N HIS A 802 -30.54 -33.69 -21.96
CA HIS A 802 -29.79 -33.04 -20.89
C HIS A 802 -30.64 -33.11 -19.63
N ASP A 803 -30.01 -33.23 -18.45
CA ASP A 803 -30.69 -33.28 -17.16
C ASP A 803 -31.06 -31.86 -16.68
N ALA A 804 -32.04 -31.78 -15.78
CA ALA A 804 -32.57 -30.49 -15.29
C ALA A 804 -31.48 -29.65 -14.60
N VAL A 805 -31.52 -28.34 -14.83
CA VAL A 805 -30.60 -27.36 -14.22
C VAL A 805 -31.35 -26.38 -13.33
N GLU A 806 -30.73 -25.96 -12.24
CA GLU A 806 -31.33 -25.02 -11.28
C GLU A 806 -30.87 -23.58 -11.57
N VAL A 807 -31.85 -22.67 -11.63
CA VAL A 807 -31.61 -21.26 -11.93
C VAL A 807 -32.22 -20.35 -10.87
N TYR A 808 -31.42 -19.42 -10.36
CA TYR A 808 -31.84 -18.38 -9.43
C TYR A 808 -32.12 -17.08 -10.18
N LEU A 809 -33.20 -16.38 -9.81
CA LEU A 809 -33.35 -14.96 -10.12
C LEU A 809 -32.33 -14.17 -9.29
N THR A 810 -31.72 -13.13 -9.88
CA THR A 810 -30.92 -12.14 -9.15
C THR A 810 -31.56 -10.76 -9.24
N LYS A 811 -31.41 -9.97 -8.16
CA LYS A 811 -31.93 -8.61 -8.02
C LYS A 811 -30.77 -7.72 -7.59
N ASN A 812 -30.38 -6.77 -8.44
CA ASN A 812 -29.19 -5.91 -8.28
C ASN A 812 -27.92 -6.73 -7.95
N GLY A 813 -27.72 -7.87 -8.62
CA GLY A 813 -26.58 -8.78 -8.44
C GLY A 813 -26.80 -9.91 -7.42
N THR A 814 -27.64 -9.72 -6.40
CA THR A 814 -27.85 -10.72 -5.33
C THR A 814 -28.92 -11.76 -5.70
N LYS A 815 -28.68 -13.06 -5.45
CA LYS A 815 -29.70 -14.12 -5.59
C LYS A 815 -30.95 -13.81 -4.77
N THR A 816 -32.14 -14.12 -5.28
CA THR A 816 -33.42 -13.90 -4.58
C THR A 816 -34.45 -14.97 -4.93
N GLY A 817 -35.14 -15.47 -3.89
CA GLY A 817 -36.08 -16.59 -4.00
C GLY A 817 -35.41 -17.96 -4.12
N GLU A 818 -36.26 -18.99 -4.16
CA GLU A 818 -35.86 -20.39 -4.40
C GLU A 818 -35.44 -20.60 -5.86
N PRO A 819 -34.57 -21.58 -6.16
CA PRO A 819 -34.21 -21.92 -7.53
C PRO A 819 -35.41 -22.48 -8.30
N VAL A 820 -35.42 -22.27 -9.62
CA VAL A 820 -36.39 -22.89 -10.54
C VAL A 820 -35.69 -23.91 -11.43
N PRO A 821 -36.22 -25.15 -11.57
CA PRO A 821 -35.63 -26.16 -12.43
C PRO A 821 -36.02 -25.91 -13.90
N LEU A 822 -35.05 -25.77 -14.78
CA LEU A 822 -35.24 -25.74 -16.24
C LEU A 822 -34.94 -27.13 -16.81
N ASN A 823 -35.86 -27.66 -17.61
CA ASN A 823 -35.79 -29.02 -18.14
C ASN A 823 -36.57 -29.18 -19.46
N LYS A 824 -36.55 -30.37 -20.03
CA LYS A 824 -37.24 -30.68 -21.28
C LYS A 824 -38.75 -30.46 -21.24
N ASP A 825 -39.39 -30.71 -20.10
CA ASP A 825 -40.85 -30.68 -19.96
C ASP A 825 -41.41 -29.24 -19.87
N ASN A 826 -40.65 -28.30 -19.29
CA ASN A 826 -40.92 -26.87 -19.38
C ASN A 826 -40.28 -26.18 -20.61
N ASN A 827 -39.83 -26.96 -21.60
CA ASN A 827 -39.14 -26.48 -22.80
C ASN A 827 -37.95 -25.56 -22.49
N TRP A 828 -37.24 -25.86 -21.40
CA TRP A 828 -36.05 -25.16 -20.94
C TRP A 828 -36.28 -23.67 -20.66
N SER A 829 -37.47 -23.27 -20.19
CA SER A 829 -37.76 -21.86 -19.89
C SER A 829 -38.66 -21.68 -18.67
N TYR A 830 -38.44 -20.58 -17.95
CA TYR A 830 -39.27 -20.15 -16.84
C TYR A 830 -39.42 -18.63 -16.85
N THR A 831 -40.58 -18.14 -16.44
CA THR A 831 -40.88 -16.70 -16.35
C THR A 831 -41.31 -16.35 -14.95
N TRP A 832 -40.50 -15.54 -14.26
CA TRP A 832 -40.95 -14.85 -13.05
C TRP A 832 -41.83 -13.68 -13.47
N ASN A 833 -43.08 -13.71 -13.03
CA ASN A 833 -44.04 -12.63 -13.27
C ASN A 833 -44.06 -11.64 -12.11
N ASP A 834 -44.68 -10.49 -12.33
CA ASP A 834 -44.96 -9.47 -11.31
C ASP A 834 -43.75 -8.89 -10.55
N LEU A 835 -42.58 -8.83 -11.19
CA LEU A 835 -41.38 -8.20 -10.63
C LEU A 835 -41.48 -6.67 -10.71
N ALA A 836 -41.36 -5.97 -9.58
CA ALA A 836 -41.40 -4.51 -9.52
C ALA A 836 -40.32 -3.86 -10.40
N ILE A 837 -40.68 -2.90 -11.25
CA ILE A 837 -39.72 -2.28 -12.19
C ILE A 837 -38.71 -1.37 -11.47
N ASN A 838 -39.16 -0.65 -10.45
CA ASN A 838 -38.40 0.34 -9.68
C ASN A 838 -38.53 0.09 -8.16
N ASN A 839 -37.55 0.57 -7.39
CA ASN A 839 -37.60 0.68 -5.93
C ASN A 839 -37.08 2.07 -5.53
N ASP A 840 -37.89 2.86 -4.80
CA ASP A 840 -37.55 4.22 -4.37
C ASP A 840 -37.00 5.10 -5.50
N ASP A 841 -37.76 5.17 -6.60
CA ASP A 841 -37.47 5.85 -7.87
C ASP A 841 -36.16 5.46 -8.58
N LYS A 842 -35.48 4.40 -8.14
CA LYS A 842 -34.35 3.78 -8.83
C LYS A 842 -34.80 2.52 -9.57
N ALA A 843 -34.31 2.32 -10.79
CA ALA A 843 -34.57 1.10 -11.54
C ALA A 843 -34.00 -0.12 -10.80
N ILE A 844 -34.75 -1.23 -10.81
CA ILE A 844 -34.24 -2.52 -10.34
C ILE A 844 -33.69 -3.29 -11.53
N GLU A 845 -32.44 -3.73 -11.42
CA GLU A 845 -31.83 -4.65 -12.38
C GLU A 845 -32.12 -6.09 -11.96
N TYR A 846 -32.71 -6.86 -12.88
CA TYR A 846 -32.92 -8.29 -12.71
C TYR A 846 -32.06 -9.05 -13.71
N SER A 847 -31.45 -10.14 -13.26
CA SER A 847 -30.79 -11.13 -14.11
C SER A 847 -31.13 -12.53 -13.59
N ALA A 848 -30.56 -13.58 -14.16
CA ALA A 848 -30.65 -14.92 -13.61
C ALA A 848 -29.31 -15.67 -13.76
N ILE A 849 -29.01 -16.54 -12.80
CA ILE A 849 -27.79 -17.34 -12.75
C ILE A 849 -28.11 -18.82 -12.57
N GLU A 850 -27.49 -19.64 -13.40
CA GLU A 850 -27.49 -21.11 -13.28
C GLU A 850 -26.38 -21.53 -12.33
N ASP A 851 -26.73 -22.23 -11.26
CA ASP A 851 -25.80 -22.60 -10.21
C ASP A 851 -26.33 -23.82 -9.43
N PRO A 852 -25.65 -24.99 -9.49
CA PRO A 852 -24.40 -25.25 -10.18
C PRO A 852 -24.55 -25.31 -11.71
N VAL A 853 -23.55 -24.80 -12.44
CA VAL A 853 -23.41 -25.01 -13.88
C VAL A 853 -22.93 -26.46 -14.14
N PRO A 854 -23.59 -27.25 -15.01
CA PRO A 854 -23.21 -28.64 -15.28
C PRO A 854 -21.79 -28.82 -15.83
N ASP A 855 -21.14 -29.90 -15.38
CA ASP A 855 -19.74 -30.21 -15.70
C ASP A 855 -19.46 -30.29 -17.21
N GLY A 856 -18.36 -29.65 -17.62
CA GLY A 856 -17.89 -29.61 -19.01
C GLY A 856 -18.45 -28.45 -19.85
N TYR A 857 -19.31 -27.60 -19.31
CA TYR A 857 -19.88 -26.43 -20.00
C TYR A 857 -19.42 -25.10 -19.39
N VAL A 858 -19.70 -24.01 -20.10
CA VAL A 858 -19.68 -22.64 -19.60
C VAL A 858 -21.07 -22.05 -19.81
N ALA A 859 -21.68 -21.53 -18.74
CA ALA A 859 -22.94 -20.81 -18.80
C ALA A 859 -22.68 -19.36 -19.20
N ASN A 860 -22.86 -19.06 -20.49
CA ASN A 860 -22.85 -17.67 -20.98
C ASN A 860 -24.25 -17.08 -20.80
N ILE A 861 -24.35 -15.87 -20.24
CA ILE A 861 -25.64 -15.20 -19.97
C ILE A 861 -25.80 -14.05 -20.97
N ASP A 862 -26.64 -14.24 -21.97
CA ASP A 862 -26.98 -13.26 -22.99
C ASP A 862 -28.24 -12.49 -22.58
N THR A 863 -28.15 -11.16 -22.42
CA THR A 863 -29.34 -10.32 -22.17
C THR A 863 -30.23 -10.27 -23.40
N THR A 864 -31.52 -10.52 -23.20
CA THR A 864 -32.56 -10.49 -24.25
C THR A 864 -33.62 -9.44 -23.90
N ASN A 865 -34.46 -9.07 -24.88
CA ASN A 865 -35.47 -8.03 -24.68
C ASN A 865 -36.46 -8.32 -23.52
N ASP A 866 -36.69 -9.61 -23.20
CA ASP A 866 -37.71 -10.06 -22.26
C ASP A 866 -37.12 -10.76 -20.99
N GLY A 867 -35.80 -10.68 -20.80
CA GLY A 867 -35.06 -11.36 -19.73
C GLY A 867 -33.66 -11.83 -20.17
N VAL A 868 -33.24 -13.05 -19.84
CA VAL A 868 -31.92 -13.58 -20.24
C VAL A 868 -32.00 -14.97 -20.88
N GLN A 869 -31.06 -15.24 -21.78
CA GLN A 869 -30.77 -16.61 -22.24
C GLN A 869 -29.48 -17.09 -21.58
N ILE A 870 -29.53 -18.21 -20.87
CA ILE A 870 -28.34 -18.87 -20.33
C ILE A 870 -27.93 -19.96 -21.31
N THR A 871 -26.92 -19.68 -22.12
CA THR A 871 -26.37 -20.57 -23.15
C THR A 871 -25.26 -21.43 -22.53
N ASN A 872 -25.50 -22.72 -22.26
CA ASN A 872 -24.43 -23.67 -21.96
C ASN A 872 -23.73 -24.02 -23.26
N THR A 873 -22.61 -23.36 -23.51
CA THR A 873 -21.66 -23.78 -24.54
C THR A 873 -20.78 -24.88 -23.93
N ALA A 874 -20.51 -25.96 -24.65
CA ALA A 874 -19.46 -26.89 -24.24
C ALA A 874 -18.15 -26.10 -24.12
N LYS A 875 -17.33 -26.35 -23.09
CA LYS A 875 -16.04 -25.64 -22.93
C LYS A 875 -15.25 -25.71 -24.26
N PRO A 876 -14.62 -24.60 -24.70
CA PRO A 876 -13.99 -24.52 -26.02
C PRO A 876 -12.78 -25.44 -26.07
N THR A 877 -13.02 -26.70 -26.46
CA THR A 877 -11.97 -27.70 -26.43
C THR A 877 -11.01 -27.49 -27.59
N THR A 878 -9.73 -27.36 -27.29
CA THR A 878 -8.69 -27.40 -28.33
C THR A 878 -8.66 -28.77 -29.02
N ASP A 879 -8.39 -28.77 -30.34
CA ASP A 879 -8.16 -30.01 -31.11
C ASP A 879 -6.90 -30.76 -30.63
N GLU A 880 -6.00 -30.07 -29.92
CA GLU A 880 -4.89 -30.67 -29.19
C GLU A 880 -5.38 -31.44 -27.96
N LYS A 881 -5.80 -32.70 -28.18
CA LYS A 881 -6.19 -33.59 -27.09
C LYS A 881 -4.99 -34.23 -26.38
N THR A 882 -5.19 -34.61 -25.12
CA THR A 882 -4.32 -35.49 -24.34
C THR A 882 -5.14 -36.54 -23.57
N SER A 883 -4.49 -37.36 -22.77
CA SER A 883 -5.13 -38.36 -21.91
C SER A 883 -4.30 -38.64 -20.66
N LEU A 884 -4.93 -38.75 -19.50
CA LEU A 884 -4.28 -39.09 -18.23
C LEU A 884 -4.63 -40.52 -17.82
N THR A 885 -3.65 -41.42 -17.89
CA THR A 885 -3.75 -42.80 -17.43
C THR A 885 -3.47 -42.87 -15.93
N VAL A 886 -4.35 -43.54 -15.20
CA VAL A 886 -4.23 -43.78 -13.77
C VAL A 886 -3.95 -45.25 -13.52
N THR A 887 -3.01 -45.55 -12.64
CA THR A 887 -2.76 -46.90 -12.12
C THR A 887 -2.86 -46.89 -10.60
N LYS A 888 -3.52 -47.88 -10.00
CA LYS A 888 -3.57 -48.04 -8.55
C LYS A 888 -2.58 -49.12 -8.09
N SER A 889 -1.70 -48.73 -7.18
CA SER A 889 -0.82 -49.61 -6.42
C SER A 889 -1.25 -49.67 -4.95
N TRP A 890 -0.93 -50.79 -4.31
CA TRP A 890 -1.24 -51.09 -2.91
C TRP A 890 0.04 -51.52 -2.20
N ASN A 891 0.28 -50.95 -1.02
CA ASN A 891 1.48 -51.13 -0.21
C ASN A 891 1.05 -51.58 1.20
N ASP A 892 0.63 -52.84 1.30
CA ASP A 892 -0.12 -53.40 2.44
C ASP A 892 0.16 -54.90 2.71
N GLU A 893 1.38 -55.35 2.40
CA GLU A 893 1.82 -56.74 2.53
C GLU A 893 0.89 -57.77 1.84
N ASP A 894 0.60 -57.55 0.54
CA ASP A 894 -0.34 -58.38 -0.25
C ASP A 894 -1.76 -58.45 0.37
N ASN A 895 -2.27 -57.31 0.87
CA ASN A 895 -3.57 -57.19 1.55
C ASN A 895 -3.72 -58.14 2.76
N LYS A 896 -2.67 -58.26 3.56
CA LYS A 896 -2.54 -59.09 4.78
C LYS A 896 -3.72 -58.94 5.75
N ASP A 897 -4.08 -57.69 6.06
CA ASP A 897 -5.14 -57.35 7.02
C ASP A 897 -6.55 -57.32 6.37
N LYS A 898 -6.65 -57.61 5.06
CA LYS A 898 -7.89 -57.75 4.27
C LYS A 898 -8.75 -56.48 4.20
N LEU A 899 -8.10 -55.32 4.23
CA LEU A 899 -8.74 -54.00 4.18
C LEU A 899 -8.88 -53.44 2.75
N GLN A 900 -8.16 -54.00 1.76
CA GLN A 900 -8.23 -53.54 0.37
C GLN A 900 -9.68 -53.66 -0.16
N PRO A 901 -10.30 -52.56 -0.62
CA PRO A 901 -11.65 -52.59 -1.15
C PRO A 901 -11.70 -53.33 -2.49
N SER A 902 -12.89 -53.77 -2.90
CA SER A 902 -13.09 -54.38 -4.23
C SER A 902 -12.83 -53.43 -5.40
N SER A 903 -12.91 -52.12 -5.14
CA SER A 903 -12.74 -51.03 -6.10
C SER A 903 -12.49 -49.71 -5.37
N VAL A 904 -11.80 -48.77 -6.02
CA VAL A 904 -11.68 -47.37 -5.61
C VAL A 904 -12.19 -46.44 -6.71
N THR A 905 -12.73 -45.28 -6.34
CA THR A 905 -13.15 -44.24 -7.28
C THR A 905 -12.15 -43.11 -7.29
N VAL A 906 -11.67 -42.74 -8.47
CA VAL A 906 -10.71 -41.66 -8.70
C VAL A 906 -11.37 -40.57 -9.54
N LYS A 907 -11.30 -39.33 -9.07
CA LYS A 907 -11.73 -38.12 -9.78
C LYS A 907 -10.59 -37.49 -10.57
N LEU A 908 -10.92 -36.86 -11.69
CA LEU A 908 -10.02 -36.00 -12.46
C LEU A 908 -10.22 -34.53 -12.07
N LEU A 909 -9.12 -33.81 -11.86
CA LEU A 909 -9.10 -32.36 -11.70
C LEU A 909 -8.41 -31.71 -12.92
N ALA A 910 -8.82 -30.49 -13.24
CA ALA A 910 -8.24 -29.65 -14.28
C ALA A 910 -8.01 -28.24 -13.71
N ASN A 911 -6.75 -27.77 -13.74
CA ASN A 911 -6.32 -26.55 -13.04
C ASN A 911 -6.80 -26.57 -11.57
N ASP A 912 -6.58 -27.72 -10.93
CA ASP A 912 -6.91 -28.10 -9.55
C ASP A 912 -8.38 -27.92 -9.11
N LYS A 913 -9.29 -27.81 -10.08
CA LYS A 913 -10.74 -27.89 -9.88
C LYS A 913 -11.26 -29.25 -10.32
N ASP A 914 -12.15 -29.83 -9.51
CA ASP A 914 -12.85 -31.07 -9.86
C ASP A 914 -13.59 -30.92 -11.19
N THR A 915 -13.56 -31.96 -12.04
CA THR A 915 -14.18 -31.95 -13.38
C THR A 915 -15.45 -32.80 -13.45
N GLY A 916 -15.88 -33.38 -12.32
CA GLY A 916 -16.98 -34.35 -12.24
C GLY A 916 -16.65 -35.73 -12.85
N LYS A 917 -15.68 -35.79 -13.77
CA LYS A 917 -15.20 -37.04 -14.40
C LYS A 917 -14.53 -37.92 -13.36
N SER A 918 -14.94 -39.18 -13.28
CA SER A 918 -14.31 -40.19 -12.44
C SER A 918 -14.18 -41.54 -13.15
N ILE A 919 -13.28 -42.37 -12.64
CA ILE A 919 -13.04 -43.77 -13.05
C ILE A 919 -13.06 -44.69 -11.82
N THR A 920 -13.40 -45.96 -12.04
CA THR A 920 -13.45 -46.97 -10.98
C THR A 920 -12.34 -48.01 -11.18
N LEU A 921 -11.26 -47.89 -10.43
CA LEU A 921 -10.14 -48.83 -10.49
C LEU A 921 -10.44 -50.05 -9.62
N ASN A 922 -10.23 -51.24 -10.17
CA ASN A 922 -10.58 -52.50 -9.52
C ASN A 922 -9.77 -53.67 -10.13
N LYS A 923 -9.84 -54.86 -9.52
CA LYS A 923 -9.08 -56.02 -10.01
C LYS A 923 -9.45 -56.45 -11.45
N GLY A 924 -10.66 -56.12 -11.93
CA GLY A 924 -11.15 -56.46 -13.27
C GLY A 924 -10.56 -55.60 -14.40
N ASN A 925 -10.22 -54.32 -14.15
CA ASN A 925 -9.43 -53.50 -15.07
C ASN A 925 -7.92 -53.49 -14.72
N ASN A 926 -7.44 -54.53 -14.01
CA ASN A 926 -6.06 -54.63 -13.52
C ASN A 926 -5.61 -53.38 -12.73
N TRP A 927 -6.54 -52.75 -12.01
CA TRP A 927 -6.31 -51.52 -11.25
C TRP A 927 -5.84 -50.31 -12.09
N THR A 928 -6.12 -50.27 -13.39
CA THR A 928 -5.78 -49.14 -14.27
C THR A 928 -6.91 -48.75 -15.22
N ASP A 929 -7.04 -47.46 -15.50
CA ASP A 929 -7.93 -46.89 -16.53
C ASP A 929 -7.40 -45.52 -17.00
N THR A 930 -7.94 -44.98 -18.10
CA THR A 930 -7.44 -43.75 -18.72
C THR A 930 -8.55 -42.74 -18.99
N PHE A 931 -8.42 -41.55 -18.42
CA PHE A 931 -9.18 -40.38 -18.82
C PHE A 931 -8.74 -39.94 -20.22
N LYS A 932 -9.60 -40.11 -21.23
CA LYS A 932 -9.32 -39.82 -22.64
C LYS A 932 -9.99 -38.52 -23.09
N ASN A 933 -9.51 -37.97 -24.20
CA ASN A 933 -10.04 -36.75 -24.82
C ASN A 933 -10.09 -35.58 -23.82
N LEU A 934 -8.98 -35.40 -23.12
CA LEU A 934 -8.71 -34.22 -22.30
C LEU A 934 -8.14 -33.11 -23.18
N ASP A 935 -8.31 -31.86 -22.80
CA ASP A 935 -8.07 -30.71 -23.67
C ASP A 935 -6.78 -30.02 -23.21
N LYS A 936 -5.73 -29.98 -24.04
CA LYS A 936 -4.45 -29.40 -23.59
C LYS A 936 -4.54 -27.92 -23.27
N LYS A 937 -5.51 -27.20 -23.84
CA LYS A 937 -5.77 -25.78 -23.56
C LYS A 937 -7.26 -25.49 -23.39
N ASP A 938 -7.55 -24.56 -22.47
CA ASP A 938 -8.84 -23.93 -22.22
C ASP A 938 -8.65 -22.42 -22.41
N ASN A 939 -9.38 -21.80 -23.35
CA ASN A 939 -9.24 -20.40 -23.74
C ASN A 939 -7.76 -19.98 -23.99
N ASP A 940 -7.08 -20.75 -24.85
CA ASP A 940 -5.65 -20.64 -25.25
C ASP A 940 -4.59 -20.77 -24.13
N LYS A 941 -5.00 -20.95 -22.87
CA LYS A 941 -4.11 -21.27 -21.74
C LYS A 941 -3.97 -22.78 -21.58
N ASP A 942 -2.75 -23.25 -21.31
CA ASP A 942 -2.49 -24.68 -21.07
C ASP A 942 -3.26 -25.18 -19.82
N VAL A 943 -3.72 -26.44 -19.85
CA VAL A 943 -4.50 -27.07 -18.77
C VAL A 943 -3.69 -28.16 -18.10
N THR A 944 -3.48 -28.00 -16.80
CA THR A 944 -2.82 -28.99 -15.94
C THR A 944 -3.85 -30.00 -15.44
N TYR A 945 -3.62 -31.29 -15.65
CA TYR A 945 -4.51 -32.36 -15.18
C TYR A 945 -3.90 -33.13 -14.00
N SER A 946 -4.66 -33.25 -12.92
CA SER A 946 -4.32 -34.00 -11.71
C SER A 946 -5.47 -34.95 -11.33
N VAL A 947 -5.27 -35.83 -10.34
CA VAL A 947 -6.31 -36.77 -9.89
C VAL A 947 -6.38 -36.84 -8.37
N LYS A 948 -7.58 -37.14 -7.85
CA LYS A 948 -7.82 -37.38 -6.42
C LYS A 948 -8.64 -38.65 -6.24
N GLU A 949 -8.15 -39.58 -5.43
CA GLU A 949 -8.92 -40.72 -4.97
C GLU A 949 -9.86 -40.31 -3.82
N ASN A 950 -11.04 -40.93 -3.75
CA ASN A 950 -11.91 -40.81 -2.57
C ASN A 950 -11.32 -41.59 -1.39
N ASP A 951 -11.39 -41.03 -0.18
CA ASP A 951 -10.78 -41.58 1.04
C ASP A 951 -11.01 -43.09 1.23
N VAL A 952 -9.93 -43.87 1.22
CA VAL A 952 -9.96 -45.31 1.46
C VAL A 952 -9.69 -45.58 2.93
N SER A 953 -10.73 -45.96 3.66
CA SER A 953 -10.66 -46.18 5.11
C SER A 953 -9.51 -47.11 5.52
N GLY A 954 -8.60 -46.58 6.34
CA GLY A 954 -7.42 -47.30 6.84
C GLY A 954 -6.15 -47.18 6.01
N TYR A 955 -6.18 -46.49 4.86
CA TYR A 955 -5.02 -46.28 3.99
C TYR A 955 -4.69 -44.79 3.79
N GLU A 956 -3.41 -44.48 3.64
CA GLU A 956 -2.94 -43.16 3.21
C GLU A 956 -2.60 -43.18 1.72
N ALA A 957 -3.16 -42.22 0.97
CA ALA A 957 -3.02 -42.12 -0.48
C ALA A 957 -1.91 -41.15 -0.88
N SER A 958 -1.01 -41.60 -1.75
CA SER A 958 0.05 -40.77 -2.35
C SER A 958 0.02 -40.87 -3.88
N TYR A 959 0.51 -39.83 -4.56
CA TYR A 959 0.36 -39.68 -6.01
C TYR A 959 1.75 -39.52 -6.65
N LYS A 960 2.08 -40.40 -7.60
CA LYS A 960 3.36 -40.39 -8.32
C LYS A 960 3.14 -40.31 -9.82
N PHE A 961 3.41 -39.14 -10.39
CA PHE A 961 3.52 -38.97 -11.83
C PHE A 961 4.79 -39.67 -12.34
N THR A 962 4.68 -40.29 -13.51
CA THR A 962 5.79 -40.95 -14.23
C THR A 962 6.12 -40.23 -15.53
N ASP A 963 5.10 -39.64 -16.15
CA ASP A 963 5.16 -38.53 -17.09
C ASP A 963 3.88 -37.68 -16.93
N SER A 964 3.72 -36.61 -17.72
CA SER A 964 2.57 -35.70 -17.64
C SER A 964 1.22 -36.33 -18.02
N ASN A 965 1.21 -37.57 -18.53
CA ASN A 965 0.03 -38.33 -18.94
C ASN A 965 -0.13 -39.64 -18.15
N HIS A 966 0.73 -39.95 -17.16
CA HIS A 966 0.68 -41.20 -16.38
C HIS A 966 0.90 -40.97 -14.88
N VAL A 967 -0.12 -41.23 -14.08
CA VAL A 967 -0.10 -41.11 -12.61
C VAL A 967 -0.37 -42.46 -11.93
N THR A 968 0.51 -42.84 -11.01
CA THR A 968 0.30 -43.98 -10.11
C THR A 968 -0.16 -43.47 -8.75
N ILE A 969 -1.34 -43.88 -8.31
CA ILE A 969 -1.81 -43.66 -6.93
C ILE A 969 -1.34 -44.86 -6.10
N ILE A 970 -0.71 -44.61 -4.96
CA ILE A 970 -0.18 -45.65 -4.06
C ILE A 970 -0.89 -45.49 -2.71
N ASN A 971 -1.70 -46.48 -2.33
CA ASN A 971 -2.26 -46.56 -0.98
C ASN A 971 -1.35 -47.39 -0.09
N THR A 972 -0.86 -46.78 0.99
CA THR A 972 -0.08 -47.46 2.02
C THR A 972 -0.97 -47.77 3.22
N HIS A 973 -0.89 -49.00 3.73
CA HIS A 973 -1.44 -49.38 5.03
C HIS A 973 -0.34 -50.00 5.88
N THR A 974 -0.05 -49.38 7.01
CA THR A 974 0.85 -49.93 8.03
C THR A 974 0.06 -50.91 8.90
N PRO A 975 0.32 -52.24 8.82
CA PRO A 975 -0.51 -53.24 9.50
C PRO A 975 -0.51 -53.07 11.02
N LYS A 976 -1.62 -53.41 11.67
CA LYS A 976 -1.70 -53.32 13.14
C LYS A 976 -0.80 -54.34 13.79
N SER A 977 0.30 -53.88 14.39
CA SER A 977 1.23 -54.72 15.16
C SER A 977 0.50 -55.44 16.29
N VAL A 978 0.34 -56.76 16.15
CA VAL A 978 -0.43 -57.60 17.08
C VAL A 978 0.47 -57.96 18.26
N THR A 979 0.48 -57.13 19.30
CA THR A 979 1.19 -57.43 20.56
C THR A 979 0.62 -58.71 21.20
N PRO A 980 1.39 -59.79 21.37
CA PRO A 980 0.87 -61.02 21.95
C PRO A 980 0.67 -60.85 23.47
N SER A 981 -0.57 -60.69 23.92
CA SER A 981 -0.89 -60.68 25.34
C SER A 981 -0.92 -62.10 25.93
N ASP A 982 -0.42 -62.20 27.16
CA ASP A 982 -0.36 -63.37 28.04
C ASP A 982 -0.69 -64.77 27.48
N ASN A 983 0.36 -65.60 27.36
CA ASN A 983 0.20 -67.04 27.60
C ASN A 983 1.41 -67.62 28.36
N LYS A 984 1.37 -67.52 29.69
CA LYS A 984 2.26 -68.26 30.60
C LYS A 984 2.13 -69.77 30.36
N ARG A 985 3.12 -70.41 29.71
CA ARG A 985 3.44 -71.83 29.95
C ARG A 985 4.95 -72.05 30.02
N THR A 986 5.36 -72.87 30.99
CA THR A 986 6.74 -73.21 31.30
C THR A 986 7.29 -74.23 30.32
N PHE A 987 8.57 -74.07 29.95
CA PHE A 987 9.34 -75.12 29.31
C PHE A 987 10.27 -75.81 30.32
N THR A 988 10.21 -77.15 30.33
CA THR A 988 11.17 -78.06 30.95
C THR A 988 11.66 -79.01 29.85
N VAL A 989 12.72 -79.79 30.13
CA VAL A 989 13.48 -80.71 29.23
C VAL A 989 14.77 -80.04 28.76
N VAL A 990 15.85 -80.15 29.55
CA VAL A 990 16.82 -81.29 29.60
C VAL A 990 17.81 -81.25 28.44
N LYS A 991 19.09 -81.21 28.83
CA LYS A 991 20.27 -81.10 27.99
C LYS A 991 20.61 -82.42 27.29
N LYS A 992 21.07 -82.34 26.04
CA LYS A 992 22.21 -83.16 25.60
C LYS A 992 23.11 -82.35 24.68
#